data_AF-T2M9M1-F1
#
_entry.id   AF-T2M9M1-F1
#
_cell.length_a   1.000
_cell.length_b   1.000
_cell.length_c   1.000
_cell.angle_alpha   90.00
_cell.angle_beta   90.00
_cell.angle_gamma   90.00
#
_symmetry.space_group_name_H-M   'P 1'
#
loop_
_entity.id
_entity.type
_entity.pdbx_description
1 polymer ?
#
loop_
_entity_poly.entity_id
_entity_poly.type
_entity_poly.pdbx_seq_one_letter_code
_entity_poly.pdbx_strand_id
1 'polypeptide(L)'
;EIFLCLAEFGVPMLKATWFIKITYAHQVATAESKMKKRVNIDPYPEWTFAIIKFLHDQLLKLSEQFIQSYMTQKSDIEIASKNWSYIIQLAEWMIEEELLDKHEFFNWMVELIDKFKSNKDDTLLKYILPLILRHLETILKSQILARLLASHCILKLNDLSSSTVLLKCGEESLSKIHPMMSAYKNCNQHSTIITILSGIIQAITLRCPASLIYSIVKEPGKEQVVGSPLDKLIVSPSALFNTDNLDDAEEKKFQEENLQTATDENTILLLCNWSTNKRRFGIHRPLIAATVIKLRNTYIIKKFNSEYNQTCETIYPIHKTLIKFLDEFSRDIDVSQVHFEDSFKSLVFLFCELIRYNVFSHDKFLCSMVSQAILKPEIISKVYGLDISKSKSEHGGDYRNPSLSDHDYDGSTSNFDLDADFMHSILNDNPVFEAAAPQLFNLSSTSELSTSKKTTSLSSAEANALYVLHFPIPNGEKHEINQRMVLLLGVGKMLHKEKLKVESIRKQLLDVLNGGNQEKKSELFGDFLTLSHFDQFSISTSISETVKKMKQAFPSKYGIISEFPSSQQLLLLFDLLEMAGNIQELLDFLGFFVARQENTYFSQQDGILLQHCEPSKLLIVIAIIHKYFKCILNSSELTATIFKGLLQRVENIAEPGVCSSTERCTLALLHKMYESCMHLQNRFENVFSTASSKISNAICSIIQPAHPNLVWDTSFLKDYFHL
;
A
#
# COMPACT_ATOMS: atom_id res chain seq x y z
N GLU A 1 46.89 -18.89 -20.06
CA GLU A 1 48.26 -18.60 -20.55
C GLU A 1 48.40 -17.17 -21.06
N ILE A 2 47.56 -16.71 -22.00
CA ILE A 2 47.63 -15.31 -22.50
C ILE A 2 47.66 -14.27 -21.37
N PHE A 3 46.71 -14.34 -20.43
CA PHE A 3 46.67 -13.42 -19.29
C PHE A 3 47.89 -13.50 -18.36
N LEU A 4 48.47 -14.69 -18.19
CA LEU A 4 49.71 -14.87 -17.42
C LEU A 4 50.87 -14.16 -18.10
N CYS A 5 51.08 -14.40 -19.40
CA CYS A 5 52.15 -13.76 -20.16
C CYS A 5 51.99 -12.23 -20.19
N LEU A 6 50.77 -11.72 -20.42
CA LEU A 6 50.51 -10.28 -20.44
C LEU A 6 50.86 -9.63 -19.09
N ALA A 7 50.50 -10.27 -17.98
CA ALA A 7 50.80 -9.80 -16.64
C ALA A 7 52.30 -9.91 -16.28
N GLU A 8 52.93 -11.04 -16.62
CA GLU A 8 54.36 -11.31 -16.36
C GLU A 8 55.26 -10.29 -17.04
N PHE A 9 54.99 -10.00 -18.32
CA PHE A 9 55.74 -9.01 -19.10
C PHE A 9 55.25 -7.57 -18.91
N GLY A 10 54.20 -7.34 -18.10
CA GLY A 10 53.66 -6.00 -17.83
C GLY A 10 53.27 -5.23 -19.09
N VAL A 11 52.62 -5.89 -20.04
CA VAL A 11 52.33 -5.33 -21.36
C VAL A 11 51.40 -4.11 -21.22
N PRO A 12 51.65 -2.96 -21.88
CA PRO A 12 50.75 -1.80 -21.79
C PRO A 12 49.31 -2.14 -22.20
N MET A 13 48.31 -1.61 -21.48
CA MET A 13 46.89 -1.99 -21.64
C MET A 13 46.39 -1.91 -23.07
N LEU A 14 46.69 -0.82 -23.78
CA LEU A 14 46.33 -0.65 -25.20
C LEU A 14 46.86 -1.80 -26.07
N LYS A 15 48.11 -2.24 -25.85
CA LYS A 15 48.74 -3.34 -26.60
C LYS A 15 48.17 -4.70 -26.19
N ALA A 16 47.88 -4.88 -24.90
CA ALA A 16 47.26 -6.09 -24.38
C ALA A 16 45.85 -6.29 -24.97
N THR A 17 45.02 -5.24 -24.95
CA THR A 17 43.66 -5.27 -25.54
C THR A 17 43.70 -5.49 -27.04
N TRP A 18 44.62 -4.83 -27.75
CA TRP A 18 44.83 -5.08 -29.18
C TRP A 18 45.24 -6.53 -29.46
N PHE A 19 46.14 -7.10 -28.66
CA PHE A 19 46.57 -8.49 -28.80
C PHE A 19 45.42 -9.47 -28.59
N ILE A 20 44.55 -9.22 -27.61
CA ILE A 20 43.33 -10.00 -27.38
C ILE A 20 42.39 -9.92 -28.59
N LYS A 21 42.15 -8.72 -29.14
CA LYS A 21 41.32 -8.53 -30.34
C LYS A 21 41.87 -9.29 -31.55
N ILE A 22 43.18 -9.27 -31.77
CA ILE A 22 43.81 -10.01 -32.87
C ILE A 22 43.75 -11.51 -32.64
N THR A 23 43.98 -11.96 -31.41
CA THR A 23 43.88 -13.39 -31.06
C THR A 23 42.48 -13.89 -31.34
N TYR A 24 41.45 -13.10 -30.98
CA TYR A 24 40.07 -13.39 -31.31
C TYR A 24 39.82 -13.42 -32.83
N ALA A 25 40.23 -12.38 -33.56
CA ALA A 25 40.06 -12.34 -35.01
C ALA A 25 40.73 -13.54 -35.71
N HIS A 26 41.90 -13.97 -35.21
CA HIS A 26 42.58 -15.17 -35.70
C HIS A 26 41.78 -16.45 -35.36
N GLN A 27 41.25 -16.58 -34.14
CA GLN A 27 40.41 -17.73 -33.76
C GLN A 27 39.18 -17.84 -34.67
N VAL A 28 38.46 -16.74 -34.91
CA VAL A 28 37.32 -16.70 -35.85
C VAL A 28 37.73 -17.14 -37.25
N ALA A 29 38.80 -16.55 -37.80
CA ALA A 29 39.28 -16.90 -39.13
C ALA A 29 39.65 -18.40 -39.25
N THR A 30 40.28 -18.97 -38.21
CA THR A 30 40.61 -20.40 -38.19
C THR A 30 39.37 -21.30 -38.03
N ALA A 31 38.37 -20.89 -37.26
CA ALA A 31 37.12 -21.64 -37.10
C ALA A 31 36.28 -21.64 -38.39
N GLU A 32 36.21 -20.50 -39.09
CA GLU A 32 35.56 -20.38 -40.40
C GLU A 32 36.21 -21.26 -41.47
N SER A 33 37.54 -21.42 -41.43
CA SER A 33 38.25 -22.30 -42.37
C SER A 33 37.91 -23.80 -42.18
N LYS A 34 37.41 -24.19 -41.00
CA LYS A 34 37.14 -25.58 -40.62
C LYS A 34 35.67 -25.98 -40.72
N MET A 35 34.71 -25.05 -40.79
CA MET A 35 33.27 -25.36 -40.79
C MET A 35 32.52 -24.83 -42.03
N LYS A 36 31.76 -25.71 -42.69
CA LYS A 36 30.96 -25.39 -43.91
C LYS A 36 29.68 -24.56 -43.68
N LYS A 37 29.35 -24.21 -42.43
CA LYS A 37 28.21 -23.33 -42.09
C LYS A 37 28.70 -22.26 -41.12
N ARG A 38 28.30 -21.00 -41.35
CA ARG A 38 28.54 -19.89 -40.41
C ARG A 38 27.82 -20.19 -39.09
N VAL A 39 28.56 -20.62 -38.08
CA VAL A 39 28.11 -20.58 -36.69
C VAL A 39 28.77 -19.34 -36.10
N ASN A 40 27.98 -18.31 -35.82
CA ASN A 40 28.44 -17.09 -35.17
C ASN A 40 28.60 -17.42 -33.69
N ILE A 41 29.75 -17.99 -33.30
CA ILE A 41 30.07 -18.25 -31.89
C ILE A 41 30.54 -16.93 -31.31
N ASP A 42 29.75 -16.40 -30.37
CA ASP A 42 30.10 -15.19 -29.65
C ASP A 42 31.26 -15.51 -28.67
N PRO A 43 32.44 -14.88 -28.79
CA PRO A 43 33.60 -15.17 -27.92
C PRO A 43 33.52 -14.50 -26.55
N TYR A 44 32.62 -13.52 -26.36
CA TYR A 44 32.60 -12.70 -25.15
C TYR A 44 32.39 -13.55 -23.88
N PRO A 45 31.55 -14.61 -23.88
CA PRO A 45 31.42 -15.51 -22.73
C PRO A 45 32.73 -16.26 -22.41
N GLU A 46 33.50 -16.67 -23.43
CA GLU A 46 34.76 -17.40 -23.20
C GLU A 46 35.84 -16.52 -22.58
N TRP A 47 35.99 -15.29 -23.07
CA TRP A 47 36.91 -14.31 -22.49
C TRP A 47 36.48 -13.88 -21.09
N THR A 48 35.17 -13.72 -20.86
CA THR A 48 34.59 -13.39 -19.55
C THR A 48 34.82 -14.51 -18.55
N PHE A 49 34.57 -15.76 -18.93
CA PHE A 49 34.87 -16.92 -18.09
C PHE A 49 36.37 -17.03 -17.79
N ALA A 50 37.24 -16.83 -18.79
CA ALA A 50 38.68 -16.95 -18.62
C ALA A 50 39.27 -15.87 -17.70
N ILE A 51 38.80 -14.61 -17.79
CA ILE A 51 39.26 -13.53 -16.92
C ILE A 51 38.74 -13.72 -15.48
N ILE A 52 37.47 -14.13 -15.33
CA ILE A 52 36.86 -14.45 -14.03
C ILE A 52 37.63 -15.58 -13.34
N LYS A 53 37.90 -16.66 -14.07
CA LYS A 53 38.66 -17.80 -13.56
C LYS A 53 40.07 -17.39 -13.14
N PHE A 54 40.76 -16.60 -13.97
CA PHE A 54 42.11 -16.13 -13.66
C PHE A 54 42.14 -15.28 -12.38
N LEU A 55 41.21 -14.33 -12.25
CA LEU A 55 41.09 -13.47 -11.07
C LEU A 55 40.76 -14.28 -9.82
N HIS A 56 39.86 -15.25 -9.93
CA HIS A 56 39.54 -16.18 -8.84
C HIS A 56 40.77 -16.99 -8.39
N ASP A 57 41.56 -17.52 -9.33
CA ASP A 57 42.79 -18.26 -9.03
C ASP A 57 43.85 -17.37 -8.34
N GLN A 58 43.95 -16.09 -8.71
CA GLN A 58 44.84 -15.16 -8.00
C GLN A 58 44.32 -14.85 -6.57
N LEU A 59 43.00 -14.68 -6.39
CA LEU A 59 42.39 -14.48 -5.06
C LEU A 59 42.66 -15.65 -4.12
N LEU A 60 42.61 -16.89 -4.61
CA LEU A 60 42.96 -18.08 -3.83
C LEU A 60 44.44 -18.09 -3.42
N LYS A 61 45.35 -17.72 -4.32
CA LYS A 61 46.79 -17.61 -3.99
C LYS A 61 47.05 -16.52 -2.94
N LEU A 62 46.26 -15.44 -2.96
CA LEU A 62 46.31 -14.38 -1.95
C LEU A 62 45.69 -14.82 -0.61
N SER A 63 44.76 -15.77 -0.61
CA SER A 63 44.17 -16.31 0.64
C SER A 63 45.09 -17.32 1.35
N GLU A 64 45.90 -18.07 0.58
CA GLU A 64 46.89 -19.03 1.10
C GLU A 64 47.96 -18.39 2.01
N GLN A 65 48.15 -17.06 1.94
CA GLN A 65 48.98 -16.28 2.86
C GLN A 65 48.65 -16.50 4.34
N PHE A 66 47.39 -16.80 4.64
CA PHE A 66 46.85 -16.80 6.01
C PHE A 66 46.72 -18.19 6.62
N ILE A 67 46.98 -19.26 5.83
CA ILE A 67 46.87 -20.66 6.27
C ILE A 67 48.24 -21.26 6.60
N GLN A 68 49.31 -20.85 5.90
CA GLN A 68 50.65 -21.47 6.03
C GLN A 68 51.71 -20.44 6.43
N SER A 69 51.93 -20.24 7.73
CA SER A 69 52.92 -19.27 8.23
C SER A 69 54.40 -19.64 8.00
N TYR A 70 54.73 -20.74 7.32
CA TYR A 70 56.13 -21.22 7.25
C TYR A 70 56.66 -21.79 5.92
N MET A 71 55.90 -21.85 4.82
CA MET A 71 56.40 -22.53 3.59
C MET A 71 56.11 -21.86 2.23
N THR A 72 55.25 -20.85 2.14
CA THR A 72 54.98 -20.14 0.87
C THR A 72 56.02 -19.03 0.65
N GLN A 73 56.76 -19.06 -0.47
CA GLN A 73 57.77 -18.05 -0.77
C GLN A 73 57.09 -16.68 -0.91
N LYS A 74 57.57 -15.69 -0.13
CA LYS A 74 57.06 -14.31 -0.12
C LYS A 74 56.98 -13.66 -1.53
N SER A 75 57.78 -14.15 -2.47
CA SER A 75 57.81 -13.78 -3.89
C SER A 75 56.54 -14.17 -4.66
N ASP A 76 55.95 -15.34 -4.41
CA ASP A 76 54.80 -15.84 -5.20
C ASP A 76 53.52 -15.03 -4.94
N ILE A 77 53.42 -14.51 -3.72
CA ILE A 77 52.36 -13.62 -3.27
C ILE A 77 52.46 -12.25 -3.92
N GLU A 78 53.67 -11.66 -3.97
CA GLU A 78 53.90 -10.37 -4.61
C GLU A 78 53.59 -10.45 -6.11
N ILE A 79 53.94 -11.59 -6.74
CA ILE A 79 53.57 -11.90 -8.12
C ILE A 79 52.05 -12.00 -8.27
N ALA A 80 51.35 -12.73 -7.38
CA ALA A 80 49.89 -12.85 -7.42
C ALA A 80 49.19 -11.48 -7.24
N SER A 81 49.68 -10.63 -6.34
CA SER A 81 49.16 -9.28 -6.14
C SER A 81 49.38 -8.40 -7.37
N LYS A 82 50.56 -8.50 -8.01
CA LYS A 82 50.88 -7.75 -9.24
C LYS A 82 49.98 -8.21 -10.41
N ASN A 83 49.80 -9.52 -10.54
CA ASN A 83 48.92 -10.12 -11.54
C ASN A 83 47.45 -9.70 -11.34
N TRP A 84 46.99 -9.69 -10.09
CA TRP A 84 45.66 -9.21 -9.72
C TRP A 84 45.46 -7.75 -10.18
N SER A 85 46.35 -6.84 -9.77
CA SER A 85 46.25 -5.42 -10.15
C SER A 85 46.28 -5.20 -11.66
N TYR A 86 47.16 -5.92 -12.37
CA TYR A 86 47.27 -5.81 -13.82
C TYR A 86 46.00 -6.28 -14.54
N ILE A 87 45.46 -7.45 -14.17
CA ILE A 87 44.28 -8.00 -14.83
C ILE A 87 43.01 -7.23 -14.48
N ILE A 88 42.91 -6.66 -13.27
CA ILE A 88 41.82 -5.75 -12.91
C ILE A 88 41.83 -4.48 -13.80
N GLN A 89 43.01 -3.93 -14.12
CA GLN A 89 43.11 -2.82 -15.08
C GLN A 89 42.78 -3.27 -16.51
N LEU A 90 43.25 -4.45 -16.92
CA LEU A 90 42.94 -4.99 -18.24
C LEU A 90 41.42 -5.24 -18.41
N ALA A 91 40.75 -5.74 -17.37
CA ALA A 91 39.31 -5.96 -17.37
C ALA A 91 38.53 -4.66 -17.62
N GLU A 92 38.99 -3.51 -17.09
CA GLU A 92 38.37 -2.21 -17.35
C GLU A 92 38.45 -1.82 -18.83
N TRP A 93 39.64 -1.92 -19.42
CA TRP A 93 39.84 -1.65 -20.84
C TRP A 93 39.01 -2.60 -21.71
N MET A 94 38.89 -3.87 -21.31
CA MET A 94 38.05 -4.83 -22.02
C MET A 94 36.54 -4.55 -21.85
N ILE A 95 36.09 -4.02 -20.72
CA ILE A 95 34.70 -3.59 -20.50
C ILE A 95 34.36 -2.35 -21.33
N GLU A 96 35.27 -1.39 -21.44
CA GLU A 96 35.13 -0.18 -22.27
C GLU A 96 35.05 -0.52 -23.76
N GLU A 97 35.85 -1.49 -24.20
CA GLU A 97 35.90 -1.97 -25.59
C GLU A 97 34.87 -3.07 -25.91
N GLU A 98 33.93 -3.33 -24.99
CA GLU A 98 32.84 -4.32 -25.12
C GLU A 98 33.30 -5.75 -25.44
N LEU A 99 34.48 -6.13 -24.92
CA LEU A 99 35.05 -7.47 -25.06
C LEU A 99 34.62 -8.44 -23.94
N LEU A 100 33.85 -7.96 -22.95
CA LEU A 100 33.40 -8.72 -21.79
C LEU A 100 31.90 -8.57 -21.59
N ASP A 101 31.25 -9.65 -21.12
CA ASP A 101 29.89 -9.59 -20.61
C ASP A 101 29.89 -8.85 -19.27
N LYS A 102 29.42 -7.60 -19.32
CA LYS A 102 29.35 -6.70 -18.16
C LYS A 102 28.47 -7.29 -17.05
N HIS A 103 27.37 -7.96 -17.40
CA HIS A 103 26.45 -8.51 -16.41
C HIS A 103 27.07 -9.70 -15.69
N GLU A 104 27.67 -10.64 -16.42
CA GLU A 104 28.34 -11.81 -15.83
C GLU A 104 29.53 -11.41 -14.95
N PHE A 105 30.36 -10.46 -15.40
CA PHE A 105 31.50 -9.96 -14.64
C PHE A 105 31.08 -9.28 -13.32
N PHE A 106 30.08 -8.39 -13.35
CA PHE A 106 29.61 -7.74 -12.13
C PHE A 106 28.83 -8.69 -11.22
N ASN A 107 28.10 -9.67 -11.76
CA ASN A 107 27.45 -10.70 -10.95
C ASN A 107 28.50 -11.53 -10.20
N TRP A 108 29.56 -11.98 -10.87
CA TRP A 108 30.69 -12.66 -10.21
C TRP A 108 31.29 -11.80 -9.10
N MET A 109 31.56 -10.52 -9.37
CA MET A 109 32.14 -9.59 -8.40
C MET A 109 31.27 -9.43 -7.13
N VAL A 110 29.95 -9.34 -7.30
CA VAL A 110 28.98 -9.26 -6.20
C VAL A 110 28.92 -10.56 -5.41
N GLU A 111 28.96 -11.72 -6.07
CA GLU A 111 28.99 -13.04 -5.43
C GLU A 111 30.25 -13.29 -4.58
N LEU A 112 31.36 -12.57 -4.82
CA LEU A 112 32.58 -12.70 -4.00
C LEU A 112 32.34 -12.32 -2.53
N ILE A 113 31.39 -11.43 -2.23
CA ILE A 113 31.06 -11.09 -0.84
C ILE A 113 30.48 -12.32 -0.09
N ASP A 114 29.70 -13.17 -0.79
CA ASP A 114 29.05 -14.35 -0.20
C ASP A 114 29.98 -15.56 -0.13
N LYS A 115 30.82 -15.77 -1.17
CA LYS A 115 31.69 -16.95 -1.28
C LYS A 115 32.79 -17.00 -0.23
N PHE A 116 33.26 -15.86 0.28
CA PHE A 116 34.28 -15.77 1.34
C PHE A 116 33.67 -15.63 2.76
N LYS A 117 32.64 -16.43 3.05
CA LYS A 117 31.88 -16.42 4.31
C LYS A 117 32.63 -16.90 5.55
N SER A 118 33.75 -17.61 5.40
CA SER A 118 34.49 -18.17 6.54
C SER A 118 35.25 -17.08 7.32
N ASN A 119 35.12 -17.05 8.65
CA ASN A 119 35.74 -16.07 9.57
C ASN A 119 37.28 -15.93 9.48
N LYS A 120 37.95 -16.67 8.60
CA LYS A 120 39.40 -16.56 8.33
C LYS A 120 39.72 -15.66 7.12
N ASP A 121 38.72 -15.29 6.32
CA ASP A 121 38.89 -14.67 5.00
C ASP A 121 38.53 -13.17 4.95
N ASP A 122 38.23 -12.53 6.09
CA ASP A 122 37.87 -11.11 6.15
C ASP A 122 38.98 -10.17 5.63
N THR A 123 40.23 -10.64 5.58
CA THR A 123 41.36 -9.93 4.99
C THR A 123 41.24 -9.78 3.46
N LEU A 124 40.56 -10.71 2.78
CA LEU A 124 40.32 -10.65 1.33
C LEU A 124 39.29 -9.58 0.96
N LEU A 125 38.38 -9.23 1.89
CA LEU A 125 37.45 -8.12 1.68
C LEU A 125 38.16 -6.79 1.45
N LYS A 126 39.41 -6.63 1.91
CA LYS A 126 40.24 -5.47 1.61
C LYS A 126 40.56 -5.33 0.11
N TYR A 127 40.56 -6.42 -0.65
CA TYR A 127 40.75 -6.41 -2.11
C TYR A 127 39.41 -6.33 -2.86
N ILE A 128 38.37 -6.96 -2.32
CA ILE A 128 37.05 -7.05 -2.97
C ILE A 128 36.26 -5.74 -2.81
N LEU A 129 36.21 -5.16 -1.61
CA LEU A 129 35.39 -3.97 -1.34
C LEU A 129 35.84 -2.73 -2.14
N PRO A 130 37.14 -2.41 -2.29
CA PRO A 130 37.56 -1.32 -3.16
C PRO A 130 37.19 -1.54 -4.64
N LEU A 131 37.23 -2.79 -5.12
CA LEU A 131 36.82 -3.12 -6.47
C LEU A 131 35.32 -2.84 -6.68
N ILE A 132 34.49 -3.23 -5.72
CA ILE A 132 33.05 -2.95 -5.73
C ILE A 132 32.78 -1.45 -5.65
N LEU A 133 33.46 -0.72 -4.77
CA LEU A 133 33.31 0.74 -4.66
C LEU A 133 33.67 1.44 -5.98
N ARG A 134 34.72 0.99 -6.66
CA ARG A 134 35.16 1.54 -7.95
C ARG A 134 34.12 1.37 -9.06
N HIS A 135 33.36 0.27 -9.04
CA HIS A 135 32.32 -0.01 -10.05
C HIS A 135 30.89 0.20 -9.53
N LEU A 136 30.73 0.81 -8.36
CA LEU A 136 29.45 0.93 -7.66
C LEU A 136 28.41 1.65 -8.51
N GLU A 137 28.77 2.75 -9.19
CA GLU A 137 27.84 3.49 -10.05
C GLU A 137 27.30 2.66 -11.21
N THR A 138 28.13 1.80 -11.80
CA THR A 138 27.73 0.90 -12.89
C THR A 138 26.84 -0.23 -12.37
N ILE A 139 27.15 -0.79 -11.20
CA ILE A 139 26.34 -1.82 -10.54
C ILE A 139 24.95 -1.27 -10.19
N LEU A 140 24.87 -0.03 -9.66
CA LEU A 140 23.63 0.61 -9.25
C LEU A 140 22.64 0.90 -10.39
N LYS A 141 23.11 0.93 -11.65
CA LYS A 141 22.24 1.01 -12.84
C LYS A 141 21.40 -0.26 -13.04
N SER A 142 21.82 -1.40 -12.48
CA SER A 142 21.07 -2.66 -12.52
C SER A 142 20.35 -2.92 -11.20
N GLN A 143 19.02 -3.00 -11.25
CA GLN A 143 18.21 -3.30 -10.07
C GLN A 143 18.52 -4.69 -9.47
N ILE A 144 18.82 -5.67 -10.32
CA ILE A 144 19.10 -7.06 -9.90
C ILE A 144 20.45 -7.14 -9.18
N LEU A 145 21.50 -6.55 -9.76
CA LEU A 145 22.84 -6.56 -9.16
C LEU A 145 22.87 -5.72 -7.87
N ALA A 146 22.20 -4.56 -7.84
CA ALA A 146 22.08 -3.75 -6.64
C ALA A 146 21.36 -4.51 -5.50
N ARG A 147 20.34 -5.32 -5.82
CA ARG A 147 19.63 -6.14 -4.85
C ARG A 147 20.52 -7.26 -4.29
N LEU A 148 21.24 -7.97 -5.16
CA LEU A 148 22.20 -9.00 -4.74
C LEU A 148 23.28 -8.40 -3.83
N LEU A 149 23.84 -7.26 -4.23
CA LEU A 149 24.84 -6.53 -3.45
C LEU A 149 24.29 -6.13 -2.08
N ALA A 150 23.09 -5.55 -2.01
CA ALA A 150 22.44 -5.22 -0.75
C ALA A 150 22.27 -6.44 0.15
N SER A 151 21.73 -7.55 -0.38
CA SER A 151 21.53 -8.78 0.37
C SER A 151 22.84 -9.33 0.94
N HIS A 152 23.92 -9.38 0.15
CA HIS A 152 25.21 -9.87 0.63
C HIS A 152 25.86 -8.93 1.64
N CYS A 153 25.79 -7.61 1.45
CA CYS A 153 26.30 -6.63 2.40
C CYS A 153 25.57 -6.74 3.76
N ILE A 154 24.25 -6.91 3.74
CA ILE A 154 23.43 -7.04 4.97
C ILE A 154 23.73 -8.36 5.68
N LEU A 155 23.81 -9.48 4.95
CA LEU A 155 24.18 -10.76 5.53
C LEU A 155 25.58 -10.72 6.15
N LYS A 156 26.57 -10.15 5.46
CA LYS A 156 27.93 -10.05 6.00
C LYS A 156 28.01 -9.12 7.21
N LEU A 157 27.25 -8.02 7.22
CA LEU A 157 27.15 -7.12 8.38
C LEU A 157 26.52 -7.84 9.58
N ASN A 158 25.51 -8.67 9.34
CA ASN A 158 24.90 -9.52 10.38
C ASN A 158 25.87 -10.60 10.86
N ASP A 159 26.64 -11.27 10.00
CA ASP A 159 27.64 -12.28 10.40
C ASP A 159 28.76 -11.68 11.26
N LEU A 160 29.25 -10.49 10.89
CA LEU A 160 30.19 -9.71 11.70
C LEU A 160 29.61 -9.37 13.07
N SER A 161 28.29 -9.16 13.17
CA SER A 161 27.61 -8.96 14.46
C SER A 161 27.32 -10.27 15.22
N SER A 162 27.18 -11.41 14.54
CA SER A 162 26.69 -12.67 15.13
C SER A 162 27.77 -13.50 15.84
N SER A 163 29.06 -13.21 15.61
CA SER A 163 30.19 -13.98 16.16
C SER A 163 30.34 -13.91 17.70
N THR A 164 29.41 -13.27 18.41
CA THR A 164 29.29 -13.28 19.88
C THR A 164 27.93 -13.80 20.42
N VAL A 165 26.98 -14.21 19.57
CA VAL A 165 25.60 -14.55 19.98
C VAL A 165 25.42 -16.01 20.46
N LEU A 166 26.48 -16.66 20.97
CA LEU A 166 26.33 -17.94 21.69
C LEU A 166 25.93 -17.77 23.16
N LEU A 167 24.99 -16.87 23.47
CA LEU A 167 24.23 -16.89 24.72
C LEU A 167 22.76 -16.54 24.47
N LYS A 168 21.92 -17.56 24.67
CA LYS A 168 20.45 -17.63 24.65
C LYS A 168 19.71 -16.36 25.15
N CYS A 169 18.75 -15.87 24.38
CA CYS A 169 17.46 -15.27 24.78
C CYS A 169 16.73 -14.81 23.49
N GLY A 170 15.43 -14.96 23.24
CA GLY A 170 14.27 -14.75 24.12
C GLY A 170 13.82 -13.27 24.01
N GLU A 171 13.01 -12.97 22.98
CA GLU A 171 12.15 -11.79 22.69
C GLU A 171 12.48 -10.33 23.15
N GLU A 172 13.63 -10.03 23.76
CA GLU A 172 13.99 -8.67 24.20
C GLU A 172 15.39 -8.24 23.73
N SER A 173 15.55 -7.79 22.48
CA SER A 173 16.88 -7.34 22.01
C SER A 173 16.88 -6.41 20.80
N LEU A 174 16.18 -5.27 20.84
CA LEU A 174 16.53 -4.11 19.98
C LEU A 174 17.40 -3.07 20.72
N SER A 175 17.31 -3.02 22.05
CA SER A 175 18.11 -2.10 22.90
C SER A 175 19.53 -2.58 23.20
N LYS A 176 19.84 -3.87 22.97
CA LYS A 176 21.15 -4.48 23.26
C LYS A 176 22.11 -4.52 22.07
N ILE A 177 21.70 -4.02 20.90
CA ILE A 177 22.49 -4.07 19.65
C ILE A 177 23.37 -2.83 19.50
N HIS A 178 22.90 -1.67 19.98
CA HIS A 178 23.64 -0.40 19.96
C HIS A 178 24.99 -0.45 20.72
N PRO A 179 25.10 -1.14 21.88
CA PRO A 179 26.38 -1.35 22.58
C PRO A 179 27.32 -2.37 21.89
N MET A 180 26.82 -3.19 20.97
CA MET A 180 27.61 -4.25 20.30
C MET A 180 28.35 -3.74 19.07
N MET A 181 27.73 -2.83 18.31
CA MET A 181 28.39 -2.15 17.19
C MET A 181 29.59 -1.31 17.68
N SER A 182 29.54 -0.80 18.93
CA SER A 182 30.68 -0.12 19.57
C SER A 182 31.83 -1.04 19.98
N ALA A 183 31.59 -2.35 20.19
CA ALA A 183 32.65 -3.29 20.56
C ALA A 183 33.55 -3.65 19.35
N TYR A 184 32.97 -3.78 18.15
CA TYR A 184 33.73 -4.02 16.91
C TYR A 184 34.44 -2.77 16.37
N LYS A 185 34.01 -1.56 16.76
CA LYS A 185 34.72 -0.29 16.47
C LYS A 185 36.13 -0.25 17.07
N ASN A 186 36.42 -1.04 18.11
CA ASN A 186 37.75 -1.10 18.73
C ASN A 186 38.77 -1.91 17.92
N CYS A 187 38.35 -2.57 16.82
CA CYS A 187 39.25 -3.26 15.90
C CYS A 187 39.35 -2.49 14.57
N ASN A 188 40.50 -1.85 14.31
CA ASN A 188 40.74 -1.04 13.10
C ASN A 188 40.43 -1.78 11.78
N GLN A 189 40.61 -3.11 11.72
CA GLN A 189 40.35 -3.89 10.50
C GLN A 189 38.86 -4.06 10.22
N HIS A 190 38.04 -4.32 11.25
CA HIS A 190 36.59 -4.48 11.10
C HIS A 190 35.87 -3.14 10.95
N SER A 191 36.38 -2.08 11.59
CA SER A 191 35.80 -0.73 11.48
C SER A 191 35.74 -0.24 10.03
N THR A 192 36.81 -0.42 9.25
CA THR A 192 36.84 0.01 7.84
C THR A 192 35.86 -0.80 6.99
N ILE A 193 35.77 -2.11 7.20
CA ILE A 193 34.85 -3.00 6.48
C ILE A 193 33.39 -2.60 6.77
N ILE A 194 33.05 -2.38 8.04
CA ILE A 194 31.69 -1.98 8.46
C ILE A 194 31.31 -0.63 7.84
N THR A 195 32.22 0.35 7.83
CA THR A 195 31.97 1.66 7.21
C THR A 195 31.73 1.54 5.71
N ILE A 196 32.53 0.74 5.00
CA ILE A 196 32.36 0.55 3.55
C ILE A 196 31.05 -0.17 3.24
N LEU A 197 30.73 -1.26 3.95
CA LEU A 197 29.48 -1.99 3.75
C LEU A 197 28.26 -1.10 4.04
N SER A 198 28.32 -0.31 5.10
CA SER A 198 27.28 0.66 5.45
C SER A 198 27.12 1.73 4.36
N GLY A 199 28.23 2.25 3.83
CA GLY A 199 28.23 3.21 2.73
C GLY A 199 27.62 2.65 1.44
N ILE A 200 27.89 1.38 1.12
CA ILE A 200 27.29 0.69 -0.03
C ILE A 200 25.78 0.58 0.14
N ILE A 201 25.29 0.17 1.31
CA ILE A 201 23.85 0.04 1.59
C ILE A 201 23.14 1.40 1.46
N GLN A 202 23.75 2.47 1.95
CA GLN A 202 23.20 3.82 1.80
C GLN A 202 23.20 4.32 0.36
N ALA A 203 24.28 4.07 -0.38
CA ALA A 203 24.34 4.41 -1.81
C ALA A 203 23.24 3.71 -2.61
N ILE A 204 22.97 2.43 -2.31
CA ILE A 204 21.85 1.67 -2.89
C ILE A 204 20.51 2.32 -2.51
N THR A 205 20.34 2.68 -1.23
CA THR A 205 19.10 3.31 -0.72
C THR A 205 18.80 4.63 -1.42
N LEU A 206 19.83 5.45 -1.71
CA LEU A 206 19.68 6.75 -2.34
C LEU A 206 19.55 6.68 -3.87
N ARG A 207 20.30 5.80 -4.53
CA ARG A 207 20.43 5.79 -6.00
C ARG A 207 19.59 4.71 -6.68
N CYS A 208 19.30 3.60 -6.01
CA CYS A 208 18.52 2.49 -6.55
C CYS A 208 17.53 1.91 -5.51
N PRO A 209 16.59 2.73 -4.99
CA PRO A 209 15.66 2.29 -3.93
C PRO A 209 14.75 1.13 -4.36
N ALA A 210 14.47 0.99 -5.67
CA ALA A 210 13.66 -0.09 -6.21
C ALA A 210 14.27 -1.49 -5.99
N SER A 211 15.59 -1.59 -5.85
CA SER A 211 16.27 -2.85 -5.54
C SER A 211 15.95 -3.36 -4.13
N LEU A 212 15.58 -2.46 -3.22
CA LEU A 212 15.27 -2.75 -1.81
C LEU A 212 13.79 -3.04 -1.57
N ILE A 213 12.91 -2.87 -2.56
CA ILE A 213 11.48 -3.16 -2.44
C ILE A 213 11.25 -4.69 -2.52
N TYR A 214 10.30 -5.18 -1.71
CA TYR A 214 9.90 -6.59 -1.63
C TYR A 214 9.68 -7.22 -3.02
N SER A 215 10.36 -8.34 -3.29
CA SER A 215 10.23 -9.07 -4.55
C SER A 215 9.75 -10.51 -4.35
N ILE A 216 8.81 -10.92 -5.22
CA ILE A 216 8.19 -12.26 -5.22
C ILE A 216 8.91 -13.21 -6.20
N VAL A 217 9.86 -12.70 -7.00
CA VAL A 217 10.51 -13.48 -8.06
C VAL A 217 11.44 -14.52 -7.43
N LYS A 218 11.05 -15.80 -7.54
CA LYS A 218 11.89 -16.95 -7.21
C LYS A 218 12.66 -17.38 -8.46
N GLU A 219 13.93 -17.01 -8.55
CA GLU A 219 14.84 -17.61 -9.54
C GLU A 219 15.45 -18.90 -8.95
N PRO A 220 15.53 -19.99 -9.73
CA PRO A 220 16.13 -21.24 -9.27
C PRO A 220 17.61 -21.01 -8.90
N GLY A 221 17.98 -21.31 -7.65
CA GLY A 221 19.34 -21.12 -7.13
C GLY A 221 19.63 -19.77 -6.46
N LYS A 222 18.70 -18.80 -6.46
CA LYS A 222 18.88 -17.47 -5.86
C LYS A 222 17.78 -17.11 -4.84
N GLU A 223 17.54 -17.98 -3.85
CA GLU A 223 16.55 -17.76 -2.78
C GLU A 223 16.81 -16.48 -1.96
N GLN A 224 18.05 -15.99 -1.94
CA GLN A 224 18.45 -14.78 -1.24
C GLN A 224 17.82 -13.48 -1.80
N VAL A 225 17.23 -13.54 -3.01
CA VAL A 225 16.62 -12.41 -3.74
C VAL A 225 15.13 -12.23 -3.42
N VAL A 226 14.51 -13.20 -2.73
CA VAL A 226 13.10 -13.17 -2.34
C VAL A 226 12.93 -12.32 -1.07
N GLY A 227 11.92 -11.44 -1.06
CA GLY A 227 11.64 -10.51 0.03
C GLY A 227 12.28 -9.12 -0.17
N SER A 228 12.23 -8.26 0.85
CA SER A 228 13.04 -7.03 0.86
C SER A 228 14.40 -7.33 1.53
N PRO A 229 15.53 -6.94 0.92
CA PRO A 229 16.83 -6.99 1.60
C PRO A 229 16.82 -6.24 2.95
N LEU A 230 16.02 -5.18 3.07
CA LEU A 230 15.89 -4.40 4.30
C LEU A 230 15.21 -5.17 5.44
N ASP A 231 14.36 -6.16 5.14
CA ASP A 231 13.74 -7.01 6.16
C ASP A 231 14.78 -7.84 6.93
N LYS A 232 15.95 -8.09 6.32
CA LYS A 232 17.07 -8.83 6.91
C LYS A 232 18.04 -7.93 7.68
N LEU A 233 17.88 -6.61 7.58
CA LEU A 233 18.77 -5.65 8.22
C LEU A 233 18.27 -5.40 9.66
N ILE A 234 19.16 -5.62 10.63
CA ILE A 234 18.86 -5.53 12.06
C ILE A 234 18.58 -4.08 12.51
N VAL A 235 19.10 -3.09 11.78
CA VAL A 235 19.08 -1.66 12.12
C VAL A 235 18.66 -0.83 10.91
N SER A 236 18.01 0.33 11.08
CA SER A 236 17.65 1.17 9.91
C SER A 236 18.90 1.64 9.14
N PRO A 237 18.85 1.77 7.79
CA PRO A 237 19.99 2.22 7.00
C PRO A 237 20.57 3.59 7.42
N SER A 238 19.72 4.45 7.98
CA SER A 238 20.10 5.78 8.49
C SER A 238 20.94 5.71 9.76
N ALA A 239 20.70 4.71 10.61
CA ALA A 239 21.43 4.54 11.87
C ALA A 239 22.80 3.86 11.70
N LEU A 240 23.17 3.45 10.48
CA LEU A 240 24.48 2.84 10.18
C LEU A 240 25.65 3.84 10.30
N PHE A 241 25.41 5.16 10.21
CA PHE A 241 26.45 6.20 10.19
C PHE A 241 26.52 7.11 11.43
N ASN A 242 25.69 6.92 12.46
CA ASN A 242 25.82 7.70 13.70
C ASN A 242 27.13 7.31 14.40
N THR A 243 28.20 8.01 14.01
CA THR A 243 29.59 7.67 14.33
C THR A 243 30.34 8.79 15.03
N ASP A 244 29.79 10.01 15.15
CA ASP A 244 30.51 11.12 15.78
C ASP A 244 29.74 11.78 16.93
N ASN A 245 30.48 11.99 18.04
CA ASN A 245 30.22 12.78 19.25
C ASN A 245 29.50 12.05 20.40
N LEU A 246 30.30 11.53 21.34
CA LEU A 246 29.88 10.75 22.50
C LEU A 246 30.07 11.45 23.86
N ASP A 247 30.13 12.78 23.95
CA ASP A 247 30.54 13.40 25.23
C ASP A 247 29.42 13.97 26.12
N ASP A 248 28.18 14.16 25.65
CA ASP A 248 27.10 14.67 26.52
C ASP A 248 25.86 13.76 26.53
N ALA A 249 25.63 13.06 27.65
CA ALA A 249 24.51 12.15 27.84
C ALA A 249 23.14 12.87 27.89
N GLU A 250 23.12 14.15 28.29
CA GLU A 250 21.92 14.99 28.27
C GLU A 250 21.62 15.52 26.87
N GLU A 251 22.65 15.88 26.10
CA GLU A 251 22.50 16.29 24.70
C GLU A 251 22.08 15.10 23.81
N LYS A 252 22.56 13.88 24.09
CA LYS A 252 22.06 12.64 23.48
C LYS A 252 20.59 12.39 23.75
N LYS A 253 20.12 12.54 24.98
CA LYS A 253 18.70 12.31 25.30
C LYS A 253 17.81 13.30 24.53
N PHE A 254 18.23 14.57 24.50
CA PHE A 254 17.54 15.61 23.77
C PHE A 254 17.60 15.42 22.23
N GLN A 255 18.75 15.00 21.69
CA GLN A 255 18.91 14.71 20.27
C GLN A 255 18.19 13.42 19.85
N GLU A 256 18.20 12.36 20.67
CA GLU A 256 17.46 11.12 20.44
C GLU A 256 15.94 11.35 20.52
N GLU A 257 15.45 12.15 21.47
CA GLU A 257 14.04 12.54 21.56
C GLU A 257 13.60 13.40 20.36
N ASN A 258 14.42 14.37 19.93
CA ASN A 258 14.15 15.18 18.74
C ASN A 258 14.24 14.36 17.43
N LEU A 259 15.18 13.43 17.34
CA LEU A 259 15.30 12.54 16.19
C LEU A 259 14.14 11.56 16.14
N GLN A 260 13.72 11.01 17.29
CA GLN A 260 12.60 10.08 17.37
C GLN A 260 11.27 10.78 17.05
N THR A 261 11.02 11.98 17.59
CA THR A 261 9.82 12.77 17.23
C THR A 261 9.78 13.12 15.74
N ALA A 262 10.93 13.47 15.15
CA ALA A 262 11.05 13.66 13.71
C ALA A 262 10.81 12.36 12.92
N THR A 263 11.29 11.21 13.39
CA THR A 263 11.01 9.92 12.74
C THR A 263 9.53 9.54 12.81
N ASP A 264 8.86 9.86 13.91
CA ASP A 264 7.43 9.59 14.10
C ASP A 264 6.61 10.45 13.15
N GLU A 265 6.91 11.75 13.10
CA GLU A 265 6.30 12.70 12.17
C GLU A 265 6.47 12.23 10.71
N ASN A 266 7.71 11.91 10.31
CA ASN A 266 8.00 11.43 8.95
C ASN A 266 7.30 10.11 8.62
N THR A 267 7.18 9.19 9.59
CA THR A 267 6.48 7.92 9.40
C THR A 267 4.99 8.15 9.17
N ILE A 268 4.37 9.06 9.93
CA ILE A 268 2.96 9.41 9.78
C ILE A 268 2.72 10.07 8.41
N LEU A 269 3.54 11.05 8.03
CA LEU A 269 3.47 11.70 6.72
C LEU A 269 3.66 10.70 5.57
N LEU A 270 4.58 9.75 5.71
CA LEU A 270 4.81 8.69 4.73
C LEU A 270 3.57 7.80 4.56
N LEU A 271 2.92 7.41 5.66
CA LEU A 271 1.70 6.60 5.63
C LEU A 271 0.53 7.35 5.00
N CYS A 272 0.37 8.64 5.34
CA CYS A 272 -0.62 9.52 4.73
C CYS A 272 -0.39 9.62 3.21
N ASN A 273 0.84 9.95 2.78
CA ASN A 273 1.20 10.01 1.37
C ASN A 273 1.03 8.67 0.65
N TRP A 274 1.36 7.55 1.29
CA TRP A 274 1.17 6.21 0.71
C TRP A 274 -0.31 5.92 0.42
N SER A 275 -1.19 6.34 1.33
CA SER A 275 -2.62 6.12 1.22
C SER A 275 -3.29 6.95 0.11
N THR A 276 -2.86 8.20 -0.08
CA THR A 276 -3.51 9.15 -1.01
C THR A 276 -2.83 9.24 -2.38
N ASN A 277 -1.69 8.59 -2.58
CA ASN A 277 -0.94 8.69 -3.84
C ASN A 277 -1.73 8.16 -5.05
N LYS A 278 -1.81 8.97 -6.12
CA LYS A 278 -2.43 8.68 -7.42
C LYS A 278 -1.77 7.52 -8.18
N ARG A 279 -0.46 7.29 -7.97
CA ARG A 279 0.33 6.29 -8.71
C ARG A 279 0.27 4.89 -8.12
N ARG A 280 -0.37 4.72 -6.96
CA ARG A 280 -0.47 3.43 -6.27
C ARG A 280 -1.91 2.96 -6.30
N PHE A 281 -2.11 1.67 -6.51
CA PHE A 281 -3.43 1.06 -6.55
C PHE A 281 -3.77 0.40 -5.21
N GLY A 282 -5.06 0.26 -4.93
CA GLY A 282 -5.56 -0.49 -3.79
C GLY A 282 -6.50 0.33 -2.93
N ILE A 283 -7.74 -0.18 -2.83
CA ILE A 283 -8.83 0.43 -2.05
C ILE A 283 -8.61 0.30 -0.52
N HIS A 284 -7.75 -0.64 -0.11
CA HIS A 284 -7.44 -0.95 1.28
C HIS A 284 -6.39 -0.03 1.91
N ARG A 285 -5.65 0.76 1.11
CA ARG A 285 -4.51 1.56 1.61
C ARG A 285 -4.91 2.56 2.69
N PRO A 286 -5.99 3.35 2.54
CA PRO A 286 -6.37 4.32 3.58
C PRO A 286 -6.74 3.65 4.89
N LEU A 287 -7.46 2.53 4.86
CA LEU A 287 -7.83 1.76 6.05
C LEU A 287 -6.60 1.20 6.78
N ILE A 288 -5.65 0.61 6.04
CA ILE A 288 -4.41 0.08 6.63
C ILE A 288 -3.58 1.22 7.21
N ALA A 289 -3.39 2.31 6.46
CA ALA A 289 -2.65 3.48 6.93
C ALA A 289 -3.27 4.04 8.22
N ALA A 290 -4.59 4.23 8.27
CA ALA A 290 -5.30 4.69 9.46
C ALA A 290 -5.09 3.76 10.66
N THR A 291 -5.12 2.45 10.44
CA THR A 291 -4.94 1.45 11.51
C THR A 291 -3.52 1.48 12.06
N VAL A 292 -2.50 1.58 11.19
CA VAL A 292 -1.10 1.70 11.62
C VAL A 292 -0.86 3.03 12.34
N ILE A 293 -1.43 4.13 11.84
CA ILE A 293 -1.34 5.45 12.49
C ILE A 293 -2.02 5.41 13.87
N LYS A 294 -3.18 4.74 14.01
CA LYS A 294 -3.83 4.51 15.31
C LYS A 294 -2.93 3.75 16.28
N LEU A 295 -2.29 2.67 15.83
CA LEU A 295 -1.36 1.90 16.66
C LEU A 295 -0.17 2.76 17.10
N ARG A 296 0.40 3.57 16.19
CA ARG A 296 1.47 4.51 16.51
C ARG A 296 1.00 5.59 17.50
N ASN A 297 -0.18 6.18 17.30
CA ASN A 297 -0.78 7.16 18.23
C ASN A 297 -0.92 6.58 19.63
N THR A 298 -1.43 5.35 19.72
CA THR A 298 -1.59 4.63 21.00
C THR A 298 -0.24 4.38 21.67
N TYR A 299 0.78 4.02 20.88
CA TYR A 299 2.14 3.83 21.38
C TYR A 299 2.73 5.14 21.93
N ILE A 300 2.60 6.26 21.20
CA ILE A 300 3.08 7.58 21.64
C ILE A 300 2.41 8.01 22.95
N ILE A 301 1.08 7.84 23.06
CA ILE A 301 0.34 8.17 24.30
C ILE A 301 0.82 7.30 25.47
N LYS A 302 0.98 5.99 25.26
CA LYS A 302 1.47 5.07 26.31
C LYS A 302 2.89 5.42 26.77
N LYS A 303 3.77 5.75 25.82
CA LYS A 303 5.14 6.17 26.11
C LYS A 303 5.16 7.45 26.96
N PHE A 304 4.42 8.47 26.56
CA PHE A 304 4.30 9.72 27.31
C PHE A 304 3.83 9.49 28.75
N ASN A 305 2.77 8.68 28.91
CA ASN A 305 2.25 8.34 30.24
C ASN A 305 3.28 7.59 31.11
N SER A 306 4.11 6.73 30.49
CA SER A 306 5.15 5.96 31.21
C SER A 306 6.38 6.79 31.59
N GLU A 307 6.74 7.80 30.79
CA GLU A 307 7.94 8.63 31.04
C GLU A 307 7.66 9.73 32.06
N TYR A 308 6.44 10.29 32.08
CA TYR A 308 6.12 11.47 32.89
C TYR A 308 5.20 11.20 34.09
N ASN A 309 4.70 9.96 34.27
CA ASN A 309 3.70 9.61 35.30
C ASN A 309 2.48 10.55 35.34
N GLN A 310 2.22 11.22 34.21
CA GLN A 310 1.12 12.15 34.01
C GLN A 310 0.30 11.65 32.83
N THR A 311 -1.03 11.78 32.91
CA THR A 311 -1.89 11.53 31.76
C THR A 311 -1.64 12.61 30.73
N CYS A 312 -1.25 12.22 29.51
CA CYS A 312 -1.13 13.14 28.39
C CYS A 312 -2.40 14.00 28.28
N GLU A 313 -2.29 15.31 28.57
CA GLU A 313 -3.43 16.24 28.48
C GLU A 313 -3.97 16.35 27.05
N THR A 314 -3.13 16.03 26.05
CA THR A 314 -3.51 16.05 24.64
C THR A 314 -3.95 14.66 24.17
N ILE A 315 -5.26 14.47 24.03
CA ILE A 315 -5.88 13.27 23.43
C ILE A 315 -5.38 13.04 21.98
N TYR A 316 -4.86 14.08 21.32
CA TYR A 316 -4.46 14.05 19.90
C TYR A 316 -3.03 14.57 19.65
N PRO A 317 -1.97 13.84 20.07
CA PRO A 317 -0.59 14.30 19.93
C PRO A 317 -0.13 14.46 18.47
N ILE A 318 -0.72 13.67 17.56
CA ILE A 318 -0.38 13.64 16.13
C ILE A 318 -1.20 14.68 15.30
N HIS A 319 -2.19 15.35 15.92
CA HIS A 319 -3.14 16.20 15.19
C HIS A 319 -2.46 17.29 14.35
N LYS A 320 -1.41 17.92 14.89
CA LYS A 320 -0.67 18.98 14.20
C LYS A 320 0.05 18.47 12.94
N THR A 321 0.62 17.27 12.99
CA THR A 321 1.25 16.62 11.83
C THR A 321 0.23 16.31 10.74
N LEU A 322 -0.98 15.87 11.12
CA LEU A 322 -2.06 15.62 10.15
C LEU A 322 -2.55 16.91 9.49
N ILE A 323 -2.60 18.03 10.22
CA ILE A 323 -2.91 19.33 9.64
C ILE A 323 -1.83 19.75 8.63
N LYS A 324 -0.54 19.60 8.98
CA LYS A 324 0.57 19.87 8.03
C LYS A 324 0.41 19.05 6.74
N PHE A 325 0.02 17.79 6.85
CA PHE A 325 -0.24 16.95 5.68
C PHE A 325 -1.41 17.49 4.83
N LEU A 326 -2.51 17.93 5.44
CA LEU A 326 -3.63 18.54 4.70
C LEU A 326 -3.21 19.82 3.96
N ASP A 327 -2.38 20.64 4.58
CA ASP A 327 -1.83 21.85 3.97
C ASP A 327 -0.93 21.51 2.76
N GLU A 328 -0.10 20.46 2.86
CA GLU A 328 0.72 19.99 1.73
C GLU A 328 -0.13 19.40 0.61
N PHE A 329 -1.11 18.56 0.95
CA PHE A 329 -1.99 17.91 -0.02
C PHE A 329 -2.87 18.92 -0.76
N SER A 330 -3.17 20.07 -0.14
CA SER A 330 -4.00 21.11 -0.75
C SER A 330 -3.47 21.64 -2.09
N ARG A 331 -2.15 21.55 -2.31
CA ARG A 331 -1.47 22.05 -3.53
C ARG A 331 -1.75 21.18 -4.76
N ASP A 332 -2.20 19.94 -4.56
CA ASP A 332 -2.37 18.93 -5.60
C ASP A 332 -3.84 18.69 -6.00
N ILE A 333 -4.80 19.41 -5.39
CA ILE A 333 -6.25 19.25 -5.61
C ILE A 333 -6.74 20.14 -6.76
N ASP A 334 -7.58 19.57 -7.64
CA ASP A 334 -8.36 20.32 -8.63
C ASP A 334 -9.83 20.40 -8.20
N VAL A 335 -10.31 21.61 -7.86
CA VAL A 335 -11.70 21.88 -7.41
C VAL A 335 -12.75 21.33 -8.36
N SER A 336 -12.47 21.37 -9.66
CA SER A 336 -13.44 20.97 -10.68
C SER A 336 -13.64 19.45 -10.76
N GLN A 337 -12.71 18.66 -10.21
CA GLN A 337 -12.73 17.20 -10.28
C GLN A 337 -12.81 16.50 -8.92
N VAL A 338 -13.00 17.24 -7.82
CA VAL A 338 -12.98 16.73 -6.44
C VAL A 338 -13.88 15.49 -6.24
N HIS A 339 -15.10 15.51 -6.80
CA HIS A 339 -16.05 14.40 -6.68
C HIS A 339 -15.64 13.13 -7.44
N PHE A 340 -14.76 13.25 -8.43
CA PHE A 340 -14.35 12.16 -9.32
C PHE A 340 -12.90 11.71 -9.09
N GLU A 341 -12.13 12.46 -8.30
CA GLU A 341 -10.72 12.21 -8.07
C GLU A 341 -10.47 11.13 -7.00
N ASP A 342 -9.93 9.98 -7.42
CA ASP A 342 -9.67 8.83 -6.52
C ASP A 342 -8.70 9.15 -5.38
N SER A 343 -7.78 10.10 -5.58
CA SER A 343 -6.85 10.52 -4.53
C SER A 343 -7.54 11.31 -3.42
N PHE A 344 -8.52 12.15 -3.78
CA PHE A 344 -9.33 12.88 -2.82
C PHE A 344 -10.31 11.94 -2.09
N LYS A 345 -10.93 10.98 -2.80
CA LYS A 345 -11.72 9.91 -2.15
C LYS A 345 -10.88 9.11 -1.15
N SER A 346 -9.63 8.79 -1.50
CA SER A 346 -8.69 8.11 -0.61
C SER A 346 -8.32 8.96 0.61
N LEU A 347 -8.18 10.28 0.45
CA LEU A 347 -7.97 11.23 1.55
C LEU A 347 -9.17 11.26 2.50
N VAL A 348 -10.39 11.43 1.95
CA VAL A 348 -11.62 11.47 2.75
C VAL A 348 -11.79 10.15 3.50
N PHE A 349 -11.50 9.01 2.86
CA PHE A 349 -11.55 7.71 3.53
C PHE A 349 -10.50 7.60 4.66
N LEU A 350 -9.26 8.05 4.44
CA LEU A 350 -8.24 8.08 5.49
C LEU A 350 -8.70 8.89 6.70
N PHE A 351 -9.15 10.13 6.48
CA PHE A 351 -9.54 11.02 7.57
C PHE A 351 -10.83 10.58 8.25
N CYS A 352 -11.76 9.94 7.53
CA CYS A 352 -12.91 9.26 8.13
C CYS A 352 -12.47 8.25 9.21
N GLU A 353 -11.53 7.36 8.86
CA GLU A 353 -11.04 6.35 9.79
C GLU A 353 -10.22 6.96 10.93
N LEU A 354 -9.41 7.99 10.67
CA LEU A 354 -8.67 8.69 11.72
C LEU A 354 -9.58 9.42 12.72
N ILE A 355 -10.71 9.98 12.26
CA ILE A 355 -11.70 10.59 13.15
C ILE A 355 -12.39 9.51 13.96
N ARG A 356 -12.83 8.41 13.33
CA ARG A 356 -13.46 7.28 14.02
C ARG A 356 -12.56 6.65 15.08
N TYR A 357 -11.24 6.59 14.85
CA TYR A 357 -10.27 6.11 15.83
C TYR A 357 -9.89 7.12 16.90
N ASN A 358 -10.50 8.30 16.93
CA ASN A 358 -10.15 9.40 17.83
C ASN A 358 -8.66 9.79 17.74
N VAL A 359 -8.07 9.71 16.54
CA VAL A 359 -6.70 10.18 16.25
C VAL A 359 -6.72 11.60 15.66
N PHE A 360 -7.81 11.97 14.99
CA PHE A 360 -8.04 13.32 14.48
C PHE A 360 -9.39 13.84 14.97
N SER A 361 -9.43 15.07 15.49
CA SER A 361 -10.70 15.71 15.89
C SER A 361 -11.12 16.71 14.82
N HIS A 362 -12.27 16.45 14.20
CA HIS A 362 -12.87 17.37 13.25
C HIS A 362 -13.23 18.71 13.92
N ASP A 363 -13.69 18.69 15.18
CA ASP A 363 -14.07 19.92 15.90
C ASP A 363 -12.88 20.81 16.22
N LYS A 364 -11.74 20.21 16.62
CA LYS A 364 -10.50 20.98 16.82
C LYS A 364 -10.02 21.61 15.52
N PHE A 365 -10.13 20.89 14.41
CA PHE A 365 -9.82 21.42 13.08
C PHE A 365 -10.78 22.56 12.70
N LEU A 366 -12.08 22.39 12.86
CA LEU A 366 -13.09 23.42 12.65
C LEU A 366 -12.83 24.68 13.49
N CYS A 367 -12.59 24.54 14.79
CA CYS A 367 -12.31 25.65 15.69
C CYS A 367 -11.05 26.42 15.24
N SER A 368 -10.02 25.70 14.80
CA SER A 368 -8.82 26.32 14.21
C SER A 368 -9.18 27.13 12.96
N MET A 369 -10.02 26.60 12.07
CA MET A 369 -10.44 27.30 10.85
C MET A 369 -11.29 28.55 11.12
N VAL A 370 -12.18 28.48 12.11
CA VAL A 370 -12.98 29.64 12.57
C VAL A 370 -12.07 30.70 13.17
N SER A 371 -11.12 30.31 14.03
CA SER A 371 -10.18 31.25 14.65
C SER A 371 -9.29 31.98 13.63
N GLN A 372 -9.01 31.34 12.49
CA GLN A 372 -8.24 31.90 11.38
C GLN A 372 -9.10 32.70 10.38
N ALA A 373 -10.42 32.80 10.61
CA ALA A 373 -11.39 33.49 9.74
C ALA A 373 -11.37 33.01 8.27
N ILE A 374 -11.11 31.73 8.06
CA ILE A 374 -11.00 31.09 6.73
C ILE A 374 -12.37 30.79 6.11
N LEU A 375 -13.38 30.45 6.93
CA LEU A 375 -14.73 30.06 6.49
C LEU A 375 -15.59 31.28 6.12
N LYS A 376 -15.23 31.98 5.02
CA LYS A 376 -16.01 33.11 4.50
C LYS A 376 -17.08 32.63 3.50
N PRO A 377 -18.28 33.23 3.48
CA PRO A 377 -19.34 32.87 2.54
C PRO A 377 -18.91 32.91 1.07
N GLU A 378 -18.01 33.84 0.70
CA GLU A 378 -17.47 33.95 -0.66
C GLU A 378 -16.63 32.75 -1.09
N ILE A 379 -15.85 32.18 -0.17
CA ILE A 379 -15.01 31.00 -0.42
C ILE A 379 -15.90 29.77 -0.54
N ILE A 380 -16.87 29.65 0.36
CA ILE A 380 -17.82 28.55 0.36
C ILE A 380 -18.66 28.58 -0.92
N SER A 381 -19.14 29.75 -1.35
CA SER A 381 -19.83 29.97 -2.64
C SER A 381 -19.05 29.40 -3.83
N LYS A 382 -17.74 29.70 -3.91
CA LYS A 382 -16.88 29.23 -4.98
C LYS A 382 -16.65 27.72 -4.94
N VAL A 383 -16.40 27.18 -3.74
CA VAL A 383 -16.15 25.74 -3.53
C VAL A 383 -17.39 24.89 -3.80
N TYR A 384 -18.57 25.38 -3.40
CA TYR A 384 -19.84 24.70 -3.60
C TYR A 384 -20.43 24.91 -5.01
N GLY A 385 -19.81 25.76 -5.85
CA GLY A 385 -20.33 26.12 -7.18
C GLY A 385 -21.65 26.90 -7.14
N LEU A 386 -21.88 27.67 -6.07
CA LEU A 386 -23.12 28.42 -5.85
C LEU A 386 -22.93 29.89 -6.25
N ASP A 387 -23.79 30.42 -7.12
CA ASP A 387 -23.82 31.84 -7.49
C ASP A 387 -24.55 32.66 -6.41
N ILE A 388 -23.81 33.25 -5.46
CA ILE A 388 -24.38 34.21 -4.48
C ILE A 388 -24.76 35.55 -5.13
N SER A 389 -24.33 35.81 -6.37
CA SER A 389 -24.54 37.06 -7.11
C SER A 389 -26.00 37.44 -7.38
N LYS A 390 -26.98 36.55 -7.13
CA LYS A 390 -28.42 36.84 -7.26
C LYS A 390 -29.16 37.06 -5.94
N SER A 391 -28.47 37.09 -4.79
CA SER A 391 -29.09 37.33 -3.47
C SER A 391 -28.84 38.73 -2.92
N LYS A 392 -28.58 39.73 -3.78
CA LYS A 392 -28.60 41.16 -3.43
C LYS A 392 -29.62 41.93 -4.25
N SER A 393 -30.89 41.65 -3.97
CA SER A 393 -32.05 42.53 -4.16
C SER A 393 -33.20 41.71 -3.60
N GLU A 394 -33.65 41.93 -2.37
CA GLU A 394 -34.47 43.07 -1.99
C GLU A 394 -34.45 43.20 -0.46
N HIS A 395 -34.73 44.42 0.00
CA HIS A 395 -34.79 44.90 1.39
C HIS A 395 -33.45 45.37 1.97
N GLY A 396 -33.07 46.56 1.52
CA GLY A 396 -32.14 47.42 2.24
C GLY A 396 -32.78 47.89 3.56
N GLY A 397 -32.10 47.58 4.66
CA GLY A 397 -32.34 48.17 5.96
C GLY A 397 -30.98 48.63 6.50
N ASP A 398 -30.86 49.94 6.66
CA ASP A 398 -29.67 50.67 7.10
C ASP A 398 -29.18 50.15 8.48
N TYR A 399 -28.00 49.53 8.54
CA TYR A 399 -27.31 49.29 9.82
C TYR A 399 -26.49 50.53 10.18
N ARG A 400 -27.10 51.46 10.92
CA ARG A 400 -26.35 52.44 11.71
C ARG A 400 -25.80 51.76 12.97
N ASN A 401 -24.52 52.00 13.23
CA ASN A 401 -23.79 51.61 14.44
C ASN A 401 -24.58 51.91 15.74
N PRO A 402 -24.66 50.98 16.71
CA PRO A 402 -25.14 51.33 18.04
C PRO A 402 -23.98 51.87 18.89
N SER A 403 -24.06 53.15 19.23
CA SER A 403 -23.31 53.75 20.33
C SER A 403 -24.06 53.53 21.64
N LEU A 404 -23.29 53.26 22.69
CA LEU A 404 -23.66 53.08 24.10
C LEU A 404 -24.75 54.04 24.63
N SER A 405 -25.74 53.49 25.34
CA SER A 405 -26.28 54.06 26.60
C SER A 405 -27.15 53.03 27.35
N ASP A 406 -27.09 53.13 28.68
CA ASP A 406 -27.71 52.29 29.71
C ASP A 406 -29.25 52.27 29.70
N HIS A 407 -29.86 51.14 30.13
CA HIS A 407 -30.87 51.04 31.22
C HIS A 407 -31.60 49.67 31.24
N ASP A 408 -31.42 48.96 32.36
CA ASP A 408 -32.36 48.20 33.22
C ASP A 408 -33.41 47.16 32.71
N TYR A 409 -33.38 45.97 33.36
CA TYR A 409 -34.45 45.04 33.83
C TYR A 409 -35.63 44.70 32.87
N ASP A 410 -36.01 43.46 32.58
CA ASP A 410 -36.59 42.41 33.43
C ASP A 410 -36.78 41.11 32.60
N GLY A 411 -36.93 39.98 33.27
CA GLY A 411 -36.98 38.64 32.70
C GLY A 411 -38.29 38.21 32.01
N SER A 412 -38.32 36.89 31.82
CA SER A 412 -39.42 36.01 31.41
C SER A 412 -39.50 35.58 29.94
N THR A 413 -39.48 34.25 29.83
CA THR A 413 -39.86 33.36 28.73
C THR A 413 -41.12 33.78 27.98
N SER A 414 -41.09 33.70 26.64
CA SER A 414 -42.25 33.29 25.86
C SER A 414 -41.87 32.81 24.46
N ASN A 415 -42.41 31.65 24.10
CA ASN A 415 -42.59 31.13 22.75
C ASN A 415 -42.90 32.24 21.72
N PHE A 416 -42.31 32.13 20.53
CA PHE A 416 -42.82 32.80 19.34
C PHE A 416 -42.88 31.82 18.17
N ASP A 417 -44.10 31.35 17.93
CA ASP A 417 -44.61 30.69 16.73
C ASP A 417 -44.86 31.76 15.65
N LEU A 418 -44.27 31.61 14.46
CA LEU A 418 -44.62 32.24 13.17
C LEU A 418 -43.92 31.39 12.08
N ASP A 419 -44.49 30.90 10.98
CA ASP A 419 -45.73 31.24 10.26
C ASP A 419 -46.24 30.04 9.44
N ALA A 420 -47.55 29.81 9.49
CA ALA A 420 -48.29 28.80 8.73
C ALA A 420 -48.75 29.28 7.33
N ASP A 421 -48.36 30.48 6.89
CA ASP A 421 -48.90 31.11 5.68
C ASP A 421 -48.07 30.88 4.40
N PHE A 422 -46.93 30.17 4.46
CA PHE A 422 -46.09 29.92 3.28
C PHE A 422 -46.46 28.64 2.50
N MET A 423 -47.40 27.83 3.00
CA MET A 423 -47.76 26.53 2.43
C MET A 423 -48.78 26.57 1.28
N HIS A 424 -49.32 27.74 0.91
CA HIS A 424 -50.42 27.82 -0.05
C HIS A 424 -50.10 28.41 -1.44
N SER A 425 -48.85 28.76 -1.78
CA SER A 425 -48.56 29.44 -3.05
C SER A 425 -47.79 28.65 -4.12
N ILE A 426 -47.61 27.32 -4.02
CA ILE A 426 -46.90 26.54 -5.06
C ILE A 426 -47.72 25.32 -5.51
N LEU A 427 -48.94 25.57 -5.98
CA LEU A 427 -49.74 24.57 -6.69
C LEU A 427 -49.99 24.86 -8.17
N ASN A 428 -49.37 25.89 -8.75
CA ASN A 428 -49.38 26.08 -10.20
C ASN A 428 -48.05 26.70 -10.61
N ASP A 429 -47.23 25.95 -11.33
CA ASP A 429 -46.60 26.39 -12.58
C ASP A 429 -45.71 25.27 -13.14
N ASN A 430 -46.17 24.66 -14.23
CA ASN A 430 -45.31 23.98 -15.19
C ASN A 430 -44.65 25.04 -16.09
N PRO A 431 -43.36 24.89 -16.41
CA PRO A 431 -43.01 24.87 -17.83
C PRO A 431 -41.94 23.82 -18.21
N VAL A 432 -42.36 22.93 -19.10
CA VAL A 432 -41.79 22.46 -20.38
C VAL A 432 -40.37 22.95 -20.82
N PHE A 433 -39.54 21.97 -21.23
CA PHE A 433 -38.32 21.99 -22.09
C PHE A 433 -37.04 22.66 -21.53
N GLU A 434 -35.81 22.19 -21.74
CA GLU A 434 -35.23 21.46 -22.88
C GLU A 434 -33.90 20.76 -22.48
N ALA A 435 -33.62 19.63 -23.13
CA ALA A 435 -32.47 18.77 -22.89
C ALA A 435 -31.17 19.28 -23.54
N ALA A 436 -30.03 19.08 -22.85
CA ALA A 436 -28.73 18.95 -23.49
C ALA A 436 -27.78 18.10 -22.62
N ALA A 437 -27.80 16.79 -22.84
CA ALA A 437 -26.74 15.89 -22.41
C ALA A 437 -25.54 16.02 -23.37
N PRO A 438 -24.30 15.82 -22.87
CA PRO A 438 -23.27 15.21 -23.70
C PRO A 438 -22.84 13.85 -23.11
N GLN A 439 -23.32 12.80 -23.78
CA GLN A 439 -22.58 11.61 -24.25
C GLN A 439 -21.60 10.91 -23.29
N LEU A 440 -22.01 9.70 -22.89
CA LEU A 440 -21.24 8.66 -22.20
C LEU A 440 -20.20 7.98 -23.11
N PHE A 441 -19.06 7.62 -22.48
CA PHE A 441 -18.10 6.54 -22.78
C PHE A 441 -17.35 6.48 -24.13
N ASN A 442 -16.01 6.47 -24.04
CA ASN A 442 -15.22 5.50 -24.79
C ASN A 442 -13.98 5.07 -23.99
N LEU A 443 -13.86 3.77 -23.74
CA LEU A 443 -12.77 3.11 -23.02
C LEU A 443 -11.92 2.36 -24.05
N SER A 444 -10.85 2.98 -24.56
CA SER A 444 -9.61 2.32 -25.02
C SER A 444 -8.78 3.30 -25.84
N SER A 445 -7.56 3.61 -25.38
CA SER A 445 -6.31 3.59 -26.15
C SER A 445 -5.27 4.50 -25.47
N THR A 446 -4.10 3.92 -25.28
CA THR A 446 -2.85 4.58 -24.95
C THR A 446 -2.49 5.64 -25.99
N SER A 447 -2.35 6.90 -25.58
CA SER A 447 -1.38 7.82 -26.19
C SER A 447 -1.07 8.99 -25.25
N GLU A 448 0.21 9.09 -24.90
CA GLU A 448 0.80 10.32 -24.39
C GLU A 448 0.73 11.40 -25.47
N LEU A 449 0.13 12.55 -25.19
CA LEU A 449 0.67 13.83 -25.65
C LEU A 449 0.17 15.00 -24.79
N SER A 450 1.14 15.72 -24.26
CA SER A 450 1.08 16.97 -23.53
C SER A 450 0.22 18.06 -24.20
N THR A 451 -0.74 18.62 -23.45
CA THR A 451 -1.09 20.04 -23.57
C THR A 451 -1.29 20.63 -22.17
N SER A 452 -0.44 21.59 -21.82
CA SER A 452 -0.45 22.33 -20.57
C SER A 452 -1.70 23.21 -20.45
N LYS A 453 -2.70 22.79 -19.70
CA LYS A 453 -3.65 23.71 -19.07
C LYS A 453 -3.07 24.14 -17.73
N LYS A 454 -2.91 25.46 -17.54
CA LYS A 454 -2.48 26.04 -16.27
C LYS A 454 -3.46 25.61 -15.17
N THR A 455 -3.01 24.75 -14.28
CA THR A 455 -3.69 24.42 -13.04
C THR A 455 -3.62 25.64 -12.12
N THR A 456 -4.73 26.33 -11.90
CA THR A 456 -4.84 27.30 -10.82
C THR A 456 -4.79 26.55 -9.50
N SER A 457 -3.62 26.57 -8.84
CA SER A 457 -3.46 26.03 -7.49
C SER A 457 -4.44 26.71 -6.54
N LEU A 458 -5.20 25.91 -5.79
CA LEU A 458 -6.09 26.35 -4.73
C LEU A 458 -5.37 27.21 -3.69
N SER A 459 -6.05 28.22 -3.14
CA SER A 459 -5.60 28.82 -1.90
C SER A 459 -5.79 27.83 -0.74
N SER A 460 -4.91 27.90 0.27
CA SER A 460 -5.05 27.09 1.49
C SER A 460 -6.43 27.27 2.16
N ALA A 461 -7.03 28.46 2.04
CA ALA A 461 -8.36 28.75 2.56
C ALA A 461 -9.48 27.97 1.83
N GLU A 462 -9.41 27.88 0.50
CA GLU A 462 -10.39 27.13 -0.31
C GLU A 462 -10.25 25.62 -0.10
N ALA A 463 -9.03 25.10 0.01
CA ALA A 463 -8.79 23.69 0.30
C ALA A 463 -9.27 23.28 1.70
N ASN A 464 -9.07 24.16 2.70
CA ASN A 464 -9.59 23.91 4.04
C ASN A 464 -11.13 23.90 4.09
N ALA A 465 -11.79 24.80 3.34
CA ALA A 465 -13.23 24.76 3.19
C ALA A 465 -13.72 23.46 2.52
N LEU A 466 -12.99 22.94 1.52
CA LEU A 466 -13.24 21.64 0.91
C LEU A 466 -13.13 20.49 1.93
N TYR A 467 -12.10 20.47 2.78
CA TYR A 467 -11.98 19.44 3.81
C TYR A 467 -13.14 19.48 4.81
N VAL A 468 -13.52 20.68 5.25
CA VAL A 468 -14.69 20.88 6.13
C VAL A 468 -15.99 20.47 5.45
N LEU A 469 -16.10 20.55 4.12
CA LEU A 469 -17.27 20.11 3.38
C LEU A 469 -17.33 18.58 3.21
N HIS A 470 -16.20 17.93 2.95
CA HIS A 470 -16.19 16.52 2.56
C HIS A 470 -15.88 15.55 3.71
N PHE A 471 -15.22 16.00 4.79
CA PHE A 471 -14.87 15.09 5.88
C PHE A 471 -16.11 14.64 6.67
N PRO A 472 -16.21 13.36 7.05
CA PRO A 472 -17.35 12.87 7.78
C PRO A 472 -17.28 13.19 9.29
N ILE A 473 -18.45 13.27 9.92
CA ILE A 473 -18.59 13.35 11.38
C ILE A 473 -19.16 12.01 11.85
N PRO A 474 -18.30 11.05 12.26
CA PRO A 474 -18.78 9.76 12.77
C PRO A 474 -19.52 9.99 14.09
N ASN A 475 -20.76 9.49 14.17
CA ASN A 475 -21.67 9.60 15.32
C ASN A 475 -22.16 11.02 15.67
N GLY A 476 -22.06 11.97 14.74
CA GLY A 476 -22.49 13.34 15.02
C GLY A 476 -23.94 13.38 15.52
N GLU A 477 -24.13 13.90 16.73
CA GLU A 477 -25.47 14.21 17.20
C GLU A 477 -26.12 15.12 16.14
N LYS A 478 -27.43 14.98 15.90
CA LYS A 478 -28.14 15.82 14.91
C LYS A 478 -27.82 17.31 15.07
N HIS A 479 -27.53 17.71 16.31
CA HIS A 479 -27.08 19.05 16.67
C HIS A 479 -25.74 19.44 16.02
N GLU A 480 -24.67 18.63 16.10
CA GLU A 480 -23.36 18.93 15.49
C GLU A 480 -23.42 19.00 13.97
N ILE A 481 -24.19 18.10 13.35
CA ILE A 481 -24.42 18.10 11.89
C ILE A 481 -25.13 19.41 11.50
N ASN A 482 -26.14 19.82 12.27
CA ASN A 482 -26.84 21.07 12.03
C ASN A 482 -25.94 22.29 12.24
N GLN A 483 -25.08 22.29 13.27
CA GLN A 483 -24.12 23.36 13.51
C GLN A 483 -23.13 23.51 12.36
N ARG A 484 -22.56 22.42 11.85
CA ARG A 484 -21.70 22.43 10.66
C ARG A 484 -22.41 23.00 9.44
N MET A 485 -23.66 22.57 9.19
CA MET A 485 -24.42 23.07 8.05
C MET A 485 -24.74 24.56 8.16
N VAL A 486 -25.01 25.06 9.38
CA VAL A 486 -25.20 26.50 9.63
C VAL A 486 -23.87 27.26 9.44
N LEU A 487 -22.74 26.69 9.87
CA LEU A 487 -21.42 27.30 9.67
C LEU A 487 -21.05 27.38 8.18
N LEU A 488 -21.42 26.36 7.38
CA LEU A 488 -21.10 26.31 5.96
C LEU A 488 -22.08 27.12 5.09
N LEU A 489 -23.39 26.98 5.32
CA LEU A 489 -24.43 27.54 4.43
C LEU A 489 -25.16 28.74 5.03
N GLY A 490 -24.84 29.11 6.27
CA GLY A 490 -25.56 30.14 7.02
C GLY A 490 -26.95 29.67 7.45
N VAL A 491 -27.78 30.64 7.88
CA VAL A 491 -29.19 30.42 8.22
C VAL A 491 -30.07 30.97 7.09
N GLY A 492 -31.02 30.17 6.58
CA GLY A 492 -32.01 30.65 5.59
C GLY A 492 -32.30 29.68 4.43
N LYS A 493 -32.76 30.24 3.30
CA LYS A 493 -33.29 29.50 2.14
C LYS A 493 -32.29 28.53 1.50
N MET A 494 -31.01 28.87 1.48
CA MET A 494 -29.94 28.07 0.87
C MET A 494 -29.69 26.76 1.62
N LEU A 495 -29.57 26.82 2.95
CA LEU A 495 -29.48 25.64 3.81
C LEU A 495 -30.71 24.75 3.64
N HIS A 496 -31.90 25.34 3.55
CA HIS A 496 -33.14 24.58 3.34
C HIS A 496 -33.14 23.86 1.99
N LYS A 497 -32.73 24.53 0.92
CA LYS A 497 -32.65 23.95 -0.43
C LYS A 497 -31.69 22.75 -0.49
N GLU A 498 -30.51 22.86 0.11
CA GLU A 498 -29.54 21.75 0.14
C GLU A 498 -30.03 20.57 0.99
N LYS A 499 -30.64 20.84 2.17
CA LYS A 499 -31.26 19.77 2.97
C LYS A 499 -32.37 19.05 2.23
N LEU A 500 -33.22 19.78 1.50
CA LEU A 500 -34.27 19.18 0.68
C LEU A 500 -33.69 18.35 -0.47
N LYS A 501 -32.59 18.77 -1.09
CA LYS A 501 -31.90 18.00 -2.15
C LYS A 501 -31.41 16.65 -1.60
N VAL A 502 -30.68 16.66 -0.48
CA VAL A 502 -30.16 15.45 0.18
C VAL A 502 -31.30 14.51 0.58
N GLU A 503 -32.35 15.03 1.21
CA GLU A 503 -33.49 14.22 1.67
C GLU A 503 -34.33 13.69 0.51
N SER A 504 -34.45 14.45 -0.59
CA SER A 504 -35.11 13.99 -1.82
C SER A 504 -34.38 12.80 -2.43
N ILE A 505 -33.05 12.89 -2.61
CA ILE A 505 -32.24 11.80 -3.16
C ILE A 505 -32.32 10.57 -2.24
N ARG A 506 -32.23 10.76 -0.93
CA ARG A 506 -32.39 9.68 0.06
C ARG A 506 -33.73 8.94 -0.09
N LYS A 507 -34.85 9.68 -0.19
CA LYS A 507 -36.18 9.08 -0.34
C LYS A 507 -36.32 8.32 -1.66
N GLN A 508 -35.80 8.86 -2.75
CA GLN A 508 -35.83 8.21 -4.06
C GLN A 508 -34.99 6.92 -4.07
N LEU A 509 -33.81 6.93 -3.45
CA LEU A 509 -32.98 5.72 -3.30
C LEU A 509 -33.65 4.66 -2.43
N LEU A 510 -34.39 5.08 -1.39
CA LEU A 510 -35.17 4.16 -0.55
C LEU A 510 -36.37 3.57 -1.30
N ASP A 511 -37.02 4.35 -2.17
CA ASP A 511 -38.09 3.87 -3.06
C ASP A 511 -37.56 2.82 -4.05
N VAL A 512 -36.41 3.07 -4.68
CA VAL A 512 -35.72 2.11 -5.56
C VAL A 512 -35.35 0.82 -4.79
N LEU A 513 -34.88 0.93 -3.54
CA LEU A 513 -34.61 -0.23 -2.69
C LEU A 513 -35.88 -1.05 -2.43
N ASN A 514 -37.03 -0.40 -2.26
CA ASN A 514 -38.31 -1.06 -2.00
C ASN A 514 -38.99 -1.61 -3.27
N GLY A 515 -38.33 -1.58 -4.43
CA GLY A 515 -38.86 -2.10 -5.69
C GLY A 515 -39.57 -1.04 -6.55
N GLY A 516 -39.33 0.25 -6.28
CA GLY A 516 -39.76 1.37 -7.13
C GLY A 516 -39.07 1.39 -8.50
N ASN A 517 -39.22 2.50 -9.23
CA ASN A 517 -38.82 2.60 -10.63
C ASN A 517 -37.30 2.43 -10.84
N GLN A 518 -36.87 1.27 -11.34
CA GLN A 518 -35.47 0.92 -11.58
C GLN A 518 -34.84 1.67 -12.78
N GLU A 519 -35.64 2.21 -13.70
CA GLU A 519 -35.13 2.91 -14.89
C GLU A 519 -34.39 4.20 -14.52
N LYS A 520 -34.77 4.84 -13.41
CA LYS A 520 -34.13 6.06 -12.89
C LYS A 520 -32.86 5.79 -12.06
N LYS A 521 -32.47 4.53 -11.85
CA LYS A 521 -31.34 4.17 -10.97
C LYS A 521 -30.03 4.85 -11.38
N SER A 522 -29.71 4.87 -12.68
CA SER A 522 -28.46 5.44 -13.18
C SER A 522 -28.39 6.97 -13.03
N GLU A 523 -29.51 7.67 -13.25
CA GLU A 523 -29.61 9.12 -13.06
C GLU A 523 -29.48 9.47 -11.57
N LEU A 524 -30.17 8.74 -10.70
CA LEU A 524 -30.08 8.90 -9.25
C LEU A 524 -28.67 8.65 -8.71
N PHE A 525 -27.94 7.70 -9.30
CA PHE A 525 -26.54 7.47 -8.99
C PHE A 525 -25.63 8.62 -9.42
N GLY A 526 -25.92 9.23 -10.58
CA GLY A 526 -25.29 10.47 -11.00
C GLY A 526 -25.51 11.60 -9.99
N ASP A 527 -26.77 11.86 -9.65
CA ASP A 527 -27.16 12.89 -8.68
C ASP A 527 -26.53 12.66 -7.30
N PHE A 528 -26.52 11.41 -6.85
CA PHE A 528 -25.87 11.01 -5.59
C PHE A 528 -24.37 11.33 -5.57
N LEU A 529 -23.65 11.06 -6.66
CA LEU A 529 -22.22 11.35 -6.76
C LEU A 529 -21.91 12.86 -6.79
N THR A 530 -22.89 13.71 -7.16
CA THR A 530 -22.74 15.17 -7.07
C THR A 530 -22.81 15.72 -5.65
N LEU A 531 -23.30 14.94 -4.69
CA LEU A 531 -23.37 15.37 -3.29
C LEU A 531 -21.97 15.41 -2.66
N SER A 532 -21.85 16.10 -1.52
CA SER A 532 -20.63 16.02 -0.70
C SER A 532 -20.37 14.57 -0.27
N HIS A 533 -19.09 14.21 -0.08
CA HIS A 533 -18.78 12.86 0.40
C HIS A 533 -19.39 12.59 1.78
N PHE A 534 -19.52 13.61 2.63
CA PHE A 534 -20.23 13.50 3.89
C PHE A 534 -21.70 13.10 3.71
N ASP A 535 -22.43 13.76 2.80
CA ASP A 535 -23.83 13.43 2.52
C ASP A 535 -23.98 12.04 1.90
N GLN A 536 -23.05 11.64 1.01
CA GLN A 536 -22.99 10.29 0.46
C GLN A 536 -22.83 9.23 1.56
N PHE A 537 -21.95 9.46 2.54
CA PHE A 537 -21.77 8.61 3.72
C PHE A 537 -23.04 8.56 4.59
N SER A 538 -23.69 9.70 4.81
CA SER A 538 -24.91 9.81 5.62
C SER A 538 -26.08 9.04 5.01
N ILE A 539 -26.34 9.24 3.71
CA ILE A 539 -27.40 8.53 2.98
C ILE A 539 -27.11 7.02 2.96
N SER A 540 -25.88 6.62 2.63
CA SER A 540 -25.52 5.19 2.55
C SER A 540 -25.66 4.46 3.88
N THR A 541 -25.25 5.10 4.97
CA THR A 541 -25.43 4.56 6.32
C THR A 541 -26.90 4.46 6.68
N SER A 542 -27.72 5.49 6.38
CA SER A 542 -29.16 5.44 6.63
C SER A 542 -29.87 4.33 5.85
N ILE A 543 -29.47 4.05 4.61
CA ILE A 543 -30.04 2.99 3.79
C ILE A 543 -29.63 1.62 4.38
N SER A 544 -28.35 1.45 4.72
CA SER A 544 -27.85 0.25 5.40
C SER A 544 -28.61 -0.04 6.69
N GLU A 545 -28.78 0.97 7.56
CA GLU A 545 -29.56 0.86 8.79
C GLU A 545 -31.01 0.44 8.54
N THR A 546 -31.62 0.92 7.45
CA THR A 546 -33.00 0.54 7.09
C THR A 546 -33.08 -0.94 6.74
N VAL A 547 -32.12 -1.46 5.97
CA VAL A 547 -32.00 -2.90 5.68
C VAL A 547 -31.70 -3.70 6.94
N LYS A 548 -30.86 -3.18 7.86
CA LYS A 548 -30.61 -3.82 9.17
C LYS A 548 -31.87 -3.87 10.03
N LYS A 549 -32.71 -2.81 10.02
CA LYS A 549 -34.02 -2.78 10.72
C LYS A 549 -35.01 -3.79 10.15
N MET A 550 -34.95 -4.10 8.85
CA MET A 550 -35.77 -5.18 8.27
C MET A 550 -35.47 -6.54 8.90
N LYS A 551 -34.21 -6.81 9.32
CA LYS A 551 -33.87 -8.02 10.09
C LYS A 551 -34.58 -8.06 11.45
N GLN A 552 -34.71 -6.91 12.12
CA GLN A 552 -35.40 -6.82 13.41
C GLN A 552 -36.91 -6.99 13.24
N ALA A 553 -37.49 -6.43 12.17
CA ALA A 553 -38.92 -6.54 11.87
C ALA A 553 -39.33 -7.94 11.40
N PHE A 554 -38.49 -8.62 10.60
CA PHE A 554 -38.79 -9.95 10.04
C PHE A 554 -37.61 -10.94 10.17
N PRO A 555 -37.27 -11.42 11.39
CA PRO A 555 -36.08 -12.24 11.62
C PRO A 555 -36.06 -13.57 10.84
N SER A 556 -37.21 -14.21 10.63
CA SER A 556 -37.34 -15.52 9.96
C SER A 556 -37.19 -15.43 8.43
N LYS A 557 -37.54 -14.29 7.85
CA LYS A 557 -37.45 -14.03 6.40
C LYS A 557 -36.15 -13.33 5.98
N TYR A 558 -35.27 -13.03 6.93
CA TYR A 558 -34.02 -12.33 6.66
C TYR A 558 -32.82 -13.28 6.57
N GLY A 559 -32.07 -13.23 5.47
CA GLY A 559 -30.79 -13.93 5.34
C GLY A 559 -30.40 -14.31 3.92
N ILE A 560 -29.27 -15.00 3.81
CA ILE A 560 -28.70 -15.47 2.53
C ILE A 560 -29.67 -16.43 1.81
N ILE A 561 -30.34 -17.32 2.55
CA ILE A 561 -31.26 -18.34 2.03
C ILE A 561 -32.72 -17.85 2.04
N SER A 562 -33.02 -16.80 2.82
CA SER A 562 -34.38 -16.30 3.02
C SER A 562 -34.80 -15.32 1.93
N GLU A 563 -36.07 -14.89 1.89
CA GLU A 563 -36.58 -13.98 0.85
C GLU A 563 -35.92 -12.59 0.87
N PHE A 564 -35.62 -12.05 2.05
CA PHE A 564 -35.13 -10.68 2.22
C PHE A 564 -33.69 -10.62 2.77
N PRO A 565 -32.87 -9.65 2.36
CA PRO A 565 -33.06 -8.78 1.20
C PRO A 565 -32.99 -9.59 -0.12
N SER A 566 -33.61 -9.05 -1.18
CA SER A 566 -33.48 -9.61 -2.53
C SER A 566 -32.06 -9.43 -3.08
N SER A 567 -31.68 -10.19 -4.09
CA SER A 567 -30.36 -10.10 -4.74
C SER A 567 -30.10 -8.70 -5.30
N GLN A 568 -31.13 -8.05 -5.85
CA GLN A 568 -31.06 -6.68 -6.36
C GLN A 568 -30.93 -5.64 -5.24
N GLN A 569 -31.66 -5.80 -4.14
CA GLN A 569 -31.53 -4.93 -2.95
C GLN A 569 -30.13 -5.00 -2.35
N LEU A 570 -29.58 -6.22 -2.28
CA LEU A 570 -28.25 -6.47 -1.77
C LEU A 570 -27.18 -5.83 -2.67
N LEU A 571 -27.28 -6.01 -3.99
CA LEU A 571 -26.37 -5.40 -4.95
C LEU A 571 -26.45 -3.86 -4.91
N LEU A 572 -27.67 -3.31 -4.89
CA LEU A 572 -27.90 -1.86 -4.79
C LEU A 572 -27.22 -1.27 -3.54
N LEU A 573 -27.38 -1.92 -2.38
CA LEU A 573 -26.76 -1.48 -1.13
C LEU A 573 -25.24 -1.50 -1.22
N PHE A 574 -24.66 -2.58 -1.76
CA PHE A 574 -23.22 -2.70 -1.89
C PHE A 574 -22.62 -1.71 -2.90
N ASP A 575 -23.28 -1.52 -4.05
CA ASP A 575 -22.91 -0.48 -5.02
C ASP A 575 -22.91 0.91 -4.36
N LEU A 576 -23.96 1.22 -3.60
CA LEU A 576 -24.12 2.52 -2.98
C LEU A 576 -23.10 2.78 -1.87
N LEU A 577 -22.79 1.77 -1.04
CA LEU A 577 -21.74 1.85 -0.02
C LEU A 577 -20.35 2.01 -0.66
N GLU A 578 -20.09 1.32 -1.78
CA GLU A 578 -18.84 1.44 -2.50
C GLU A 578 -18.68 2.80 -3.20
N MET A 579 -19.74 3.29 -3.85
CA MET A 579 -19.77 4.62 -4.47
C MET A 579 -19.53 5.73 -3.44
N ALA A 580 -20.12 5.59 -2.24
CA ALA A 580 -19.90 6.51 -1.13
C ALA A 580 -18.47 6.42 -0.55
N GLY A 581 -17.73 5.34 -0.82
CA GLY A 581 -16.46 5.05 -0.17
C GLY A 581 -16.60 4.59 1.29
N ASN A 582 -17.81 4.19 1.71
CA ASN A 582 -18.10 3.79 3.09
C ASN A 582 -17.80 2.29 3.31
N ILE A 583 -16.52 1.95 3.19
CA ILE A 583 -16.05 0.56 3.24
C ILE A 583 -16.27 -0.04 4.64
N GLN A 584 -16.17 0.76 5.69
CA GLN A 584 -16.39 0.28 7.05
C GLN A 584 -17.83 -0.17 7.28
N GLU A 585 -18.82 0.62 6.88
CA GLU A 585 -20.23 0.22 6.99
C GLU A 585 -20.55 -0.98 6.08
N LEU A 586 -19.89 -1.09 4.92
CA LEU A 586 -19.96 -2.28 4.06
C LEU A 586 -19.43 -3.53 4.79
N LEU A 587 -18.29 -3.44 5.46
CA LEU A 587 -17.71 -4.53 6.25
C LEU A 587 -18.59 -4.91 7.44
N ASP A 588 -19.11 -3.91 8.16
CA ASP A 588 -19.99 -4.11 9.31
C ASP A 588 -21.34 -4.73 8.88
N PHE A 589 -21.89 -4.29 7.75
CA PHE A 589 -23.08 -4.90 7.15
C PHE A 589 -22.81 -6.33 6.69
N LEU A 590 -21.68 -6.61 6.03
CA LEU A 590 -21.31 -7.98 5.63
C LEU A 590 -21.22 -8.92 6.83
N GLY A 591 -20.54 -8.51 7.90
CA GLY A 591 -20.48 -9.28 9.14
C GLY A 591 -21.86 -9.53 9.72
N PHE A 592 -22.71 -8.51 9.78
CA PHE A 592 -24.08 -8.59 10.27
C PHE A 592 -25.00 -9.49 9.41
N PHE A 593 -24.81 -9.48 8.09
CA PHE A 593 -25.61 -10.24 7.14
C PHE A 593 -25.21 -11.73 7.10
N VAL A 594 -23.92 -12.01 7.20
CA VAL A 594 -23.36 -13.37 7.19
C VAL A 594 -23.50 -14.06 8.55
N ALA A 595 -23.49 -13.32 9.66
CA ALA A 595 -23.64 -13.87 11.01
C ALA A 595 -24.99 -14.63 11.18
N ARG A 596 -24.90 -15.86 11.71
CA ARG A 596 -26.06 -16.73 12.00
C ARG A 596 -26.81 -16.26 13.25
N GLN A 597 -28.13 -16.43 13.25
CA GLN A 597 -28.95 -16.28 14.45
C GLN A 597 -28.81 -17.53 15.33
N GLU A 598 -28.53 -17.36 16.63
CA GLU A 598 -28.43 -18.48 17.57
C GLU A 598 -29.79 -19.08 17.96
N ASN A 599 -30.92 -18.42 17.63
CA ASN A 599 -32.25 -18.74 18.17
C ASN A 599 -33.30 -19.26 17.16
N THR A 600 -32.95 -19.63 15.94
CA THR A 600 -33.90 -20.29 15.04
C THR A 600 -33.78 -21.81 15.16
N TYR A 601 -34.56 -22.38 16.09
CA TYR A 601 -34.96 -23.79 16.01
C TYR A 601 -35.76 -23.98 14.73
N PHE A 602 -35.11 -24.35 13.63
CA PHE A 602 -35.83 -25.01 12.55
C PHE A 602 -36.22 -26.38 13.07
N SER A 603 -37.51 -26.55 13.37
CA SER A 603 -38.12 -27.86 13.53
C SER A 603 -37.73 -28.73 12.33
N GLN A 604 -37.21 -29.92 12.60
CA GLN A 604 -36.81 -30.94 11.63
C GLN A 604 -38.01 -31.54 10.87
N GLN A 605 -38.84 -30.69 10.27
CA GLN A 605 -39.91 -31.10 9.35
C GLN A 605 -39.98 -30.03 8.27
N ASP A 606 -39.16 -30.20 7.24
CA ASP A 606 -39.61 -30.24 5.84
C ASP A 606 -38.40 -30.46 4.93
N GLY A 607 -38.27 -31.68 4.44
CA GLY A 607 -37.36 -32.07 3.36
C GLY A 607 -37.87 -31.60 2.00
N ILE A 608 -38.36 -30.36 1.89
CA ILE A 608 -38.97 -29.83 0.67
C ILE A 608 -38.44 -28.40 0.42
N LEU A 609 -37.65 -28.29 -0.65
CA LEU A 609 -37.21 -27.08 -1.38
C LEU A 609 -35.90 -26.39 -0.94
N LEU A 610 -34.79 -27.10 -1.15
CA LEU A 610 -33.53 -26.51 -1.68
C LEU A 610 -33.68 -25.98 -3.13
N GLN A 611 -34.90 -25.66 -3.60
CA GLN A 611 -35.18 -25.22 -4.96
C GLN A 611 -35.27 -23.69 -5.10
N HIS A 612 -35.11 -22.92 -4.01
CA HIS A 612 -35.31 -21.46 -4.04
C HIS A 612 -34.18 -20.63 -3.40
N CYS A 613 -33.02 -21.22 -3.07
CA CYS A 613 -31.85 -20.37 -2.87
C CYS A 613 -31.38 -19.91 -4.23
N GLU A 614 -31.62 -18.65 -4.59
CA GLU A 614 -30.99 -18.05 -5.75
C GLU A 614 -29.47 -18.04 -5.47
N PRO A 615 -28.64 -18.84 -6.18
CA PRO A 615 -27.20 -18.95 -5.90
C PRO A 615 -26.49 -17.58 -6.00
N SER A 616 -27.14 -16.63 -6.66
CA SER A 616 -26.78 -15.23 -6.80
C SER A 616 -26.40 -14.53 -5.49
N LYS A 617 -27.17 -14.66 -4.39
CA LYS A 617 -26.89 -13.89 -3.14
C LYS A 617 -25.59 -14.30 -2.47
N LEU A 618 -25.36 -15.60 -2.35
CA LEU A 618 -24.13 -16.11 -1.76
C LEU A 618 -22.92 -15.77 -2.64
N LEU A 619 -23.06 -15.84 -3.97
CA LEU A 619 -22.01 -15.41 -4.90
C LEU A 619 -21.72 -13.91 -4.81
N ILE A 620 -22.73 -13.05 -4.65
CA ILE A 620 -22.55 -11.60 -4.41
C ILE A 620 -21.73 -11.38 -3.13
N VAL A 621 -22.08 -12.07 -2.04
CA VAL A 621 -21.34 -11.99 -0.77
C VAL A 621 -19.89 -12.46 -0.93
N ILE A 622 -19.67 -13.60 -1.60
CA ILE A 622 -18.31 -14.13 -1.86
C ILE A 622 -17.50 -13.14 -2.71
N ALA A 623 -18.10 -12.57 -3.75
CA ALA A 623 -17.42 -11.60 -4.63
C ALA A 623 -16.95 -10.38 -3.84
N ILE A 624 -17.76 -9.87 -2.93
CA ILE A 624 -17.42 -8.71 -2.09
C ILE A 624 -16.36 -9.08 -1.05
N ILE A 625 -16.47 -10.25 -0.41
CA ILE A 625 -15.43 -10.73 0.50
C ILE A 625 -14.10 -10.88 -0.24
N HIS A 626 -14.10 -11.39 -1.47
CA HIS A 626 -12.88 -11.47 -2.30
C HIS A 626 -12.29 -10.10 -2.60
N LYS A 627 -13.14 -9.13 -2.95
CA LYS A 627 -12.73 -7.75 -3.26
C LYS A 627 -12.13 -7.03 -2.05
N TYR A 628 -12.77 -7.17 -0.88
CA TYR A 628 -12.37 -6.51 0.37
C TYR A 628 -11.61 -7.43 1.33
N PHE A 629 -11.08 -8.55 0.83
CA PHE A 629 -10.39 -9.57 1.64
C PHE A 629 -9.29 -8.99 2.52
N LYS A 630 -8.47 -8.11 1.94
CA LYS A 630 -7.37 -7.42 2.65
C LYS A 630 -7.89 -6.48 3.75
N CYS A 631 -9.05 -5.85 3.56
CA CYS A 631 -9.67 -5.00 4.57
C CYS A 631 -10.27 -5.84 5.71
N ILE A 632 -10.88 -6.98 5.39
CA ILE A 632 -11.47 -7.91 6.37
C ILE A 632 -10.40 -8.41 7.33
N LEU A 633 -9.22 -8.81 6.82
CA LEU A 633 -8.10 -9.29 7.62
C LEU A 633 -7.58 -8.27 8.66
N ASN A 634 -7.88 -6.99 8.50
CA ASN A 634 -7.51 -5.96 9.47
C ASN A 634 -8.25 -6.10 10.81
N SER A 635 -9.44 -6.72 10.81
CA SER A 635 -10.22 -7.01 12.03
C SER A 635 -10.34 -8.53 12.23
N SER A 636 -9.70 -9.04 13.29
CA SER A 636 -9.74 -10.46 13.65
C SER A 636 -11.15 -10.93 14.03
N GLU A 637 -11.93 -10.07 14.69
CA GLU A 637 -13.31 -10.34 15.10
C GLU A 637 -14.25 -10.44 13.90
N LEU A 638 -14.18 -9.48 12.98
CA LEU A 638 -14.98 -9.51 11.75
C LEU A 638 -14.62 -10.73 10.89
N THR A 639 -13.32 -10.99 10.73
CA THR A 639 -12.82 -12.16 10.01
C THR A 639 -13.37 -13.46 10.59
N ALA A 640 -13.35 -13.61 11.91
CA ALA A 640 -13.91 -14.78 12.59
C ALA A 640 -15.44 -14.90 12.43
N THR A 641 -16.15 -13.77 12.47
CA THR A 641 -17.61 -13.73 12.31
C THR A 641 -18.03 -14.16 10.90
N ILE A 642 -17.37 -13.61 9.88
CA ILE A 642 -17.60 -13.98 8.47
C ILE A 642 -17.24 -15.44 8.24
N PHE A 643 -16.08 -15.90 8.74
CA PHE A 643 -15.64 -17.29 8.61
C PHE A 643 -16.64 -18.27 9.21
N LYS A 644 -17.08 -18.03 10.46
CA LYS A 644 -18.09 -18.86 11.14
C LYS A 644 -19.41 -18.87 10.36
N GLY A 645 -19.87 -17.70 9.90
CA GLY A 645 -21.12 -17.58 9.18
C GLY A 645 -21.12 -18.28 7.81
N LEU A 646 -20.00 -18.25 7.08
CA LEU A 646 -19.84 -19.00 5.83
C LEU A 646 -19.72 -20.51 6.06
N LEU A 647 -18.93 -20.93 7.06
CA LEU A 647 -18.72 -22.34 7.40
C LEU A 647 -20.06 -23.04 7.71
N GLN A 648 -20.97 -22.33 8.38
CA GLN A 648 -22.29 -22.82 8.75
C GLN A 648 -23.28 -22.97 7.57
N ARG A 649 -22.90 -22.53 6.36
CA ARG A 649 -23.71 -22.64 5.13
C ARG A 649 -23.26 -23.74 4.19
N VAL A 650 -22.15 -24.40 4.50
CA VAL A 650 -21.66 -25.55 3.73
C VAL A 650 -22.30 -26.81 4.30
N GLU A 651 -23.00 -27.57 3.45
CA GLU A 651 -23.70 -28.79 3.87
C GLU A 651 -22.74 -29.98 4.05
N ASN A 652 -21.80 -30.17 3.11
CA ASN A 652 -20.86 -31.29 3.13
C ASN A 652 -19.39 -30.85 3.11
N ILE A 653 -18.80 -30.77 4.31
CA ILE A 653 -17.36 -30.48 4.49
C ILE A 653 -16.53 -31.78 4.40
N ALA A 654 -17.15 -32.95 4.54
CA ALA A 654 -16.45 -34.23 4.61
C ALA A 654 -15.87 -34.65 3.25
N GLU A 655 -16.57 -34.33 2.16
CA GLU A 655 -16.20 -34.64 0.77
C GLU A 655 -16.21 -33.38 -0.13
N PRO A 656 -15.15 -32.56 -0.11
CA PRO A 656 -15.12 -31.31 -0.89
C PRO A 656 -15.15 -31.51 -2.42
N GLY A 657 -14.96 -32.74 -2.93
CA GLY A 657 -15.06 -33.05 -4.35
C GLY A 657 -16.50 -33.11 -4.88
N VAL A 658 -17.49 -33.34 -4.03
CA VAL A 658 -18.92 -33.43 -4.39
C VAL A 658 -19.63 -32.19 -3.85
N CYS A 659 -19.49 -31.07 -4.56
CA CYS A 659 -20.08 -29.79 -4.18
C CYS A 659 -20.66 -29.06 -5.40
N SER A 660 -21.68 -28.22 -5.15
CA SER A 660 -22.19 -27.28 -6.16
C SER A 660 -21.13 -26.23 -6.53
N SER A 661 -21.32 -25.54 -7.66
CA SER A 661 -20.40 -24.45 -8.08
C SER A 661 -20.28 -23.34 -7.02
N THR A 662 -21.38 -23.04 -6.32
CA THR A 662 -21.42 -21.99 -5.29
C THR A 662 -20.73 -22.45 -4.00
N GLU A 663 -20.94 -23.70 -3.60
CA GLU A 663 -20.20 -24.29 -2.48
C GLU A 663 -18.71 -24.40 -2.77
N ARG A 664 -18.31 -24.73 -4.00
CA ARG A 664 -16.90 -24.76 -4.42
C ARG A 664 -16.22 -23.41 -4.20
N CYS A 665 -16.86 -22.31 -4.62
CA CYS A 665 -16.37 -20.96 -4.36
C CYS A 665 -16.29 -20.64 -2.85
N THR A 666 -17.29 -21.08 -2.08
CA THR A 666 -17.33 -20.88 -0.62
C THR A 666 -16.20 -21.64 0.09
N LEU A 667 -15.98 -22.91 -0.27
CA LEU A 667 -14.93 -23.77 0.28
C LEU A 667 -13.54 -23.22 -0.05
N ALA A 668 -13.31 -22.79 -1.29
CA ALA A 668 -12.07 -22.15 -1.70
C ALA A 668 -11.79 -20.86 -0.92
N LEU A 669 -12.82 -20.03 -0.70
CA LEU A 669 -12.71 -18.82 0.13
C LEU A 669 -12.40 -19.16 1.60
N LEU A 670 -13.10 -20.14 2.19
CA LEU A 670 -12.86 -20.59 3.56
C LEU A 670 -11.43 -21.09 3.74
N HIS A 671 -10.93 -21.91 2.81
CA HIS A 671 -9.53 -22.36 2.83
C HIS A 671 -8.56 -21.18 2.79
N LYS A 672 -8.76 -20.24 1.85
CA LYS A 672 -7.94 -19.03 1.73
C LYS A 672 -7.97 -18.15 2.99
N MET A 673 -9.14 -17.96 3.60
CA MET A 673 -9.29 -17.21 4.86
C MET A 673 -8.50 -17.87 5.99
N TYR A 674 -8.62 -19.20 6.12
CA TYR A 674 -7.93 -19.98 7.15
C TYR A 674 -6.40 -19.94 6.97
N GLU A 675 -5.90 -20.08 5.74
CA GLU A 675 -4.46 -20.01 5.45
C GLU A 675 -3.89 -18.59 5.70
N SER A 676 -4.67 -17.56 5.37
CA SER A 676 -4.20 -16.16 5.44
C SER A 676 -4.29 -15.54 6.85
N CYS A 677 -4.89 -16.20 7.85
CA CYS A 677 -5.15 -15.63 9.17
C CYS A 677 -4.80 -16.58 10.32
N MET A 678 -3.68 -16.33 11.00
CA MET A 678 -3.23 -17.11 12.18
C MET A 678 -4.28 -17.17 13.30
N HIS A 679 -5.02 -16.09 13.52
CA HIS A 679 -6.07 -16.07 14.54
C HIS A 679 -7.20 -17.06 14.22
N LEU A 680 -7.55 -17.26 12.94
CA LEU A 680 -8.52 -18.28 12.55
C LEU A 680 -7.97 -19.69 12.75
N GLN A 681 -6.69 -19.90 12.44
CA GLN A 681 -6.03 -21.19 12.64
C GLN A 681 -6.11 -21.58 14.11
N ASN A 682 -5.68 -20.72 15.02
CA ASN A 682 -5.71 -21.00 16.47
C ASN A 682 -7.14 -21.22 17.00
N ARG A 683 -8.15 -20.51 16.46
CA ARG A 683 -9.52 -20.57 16.96
C ARG A 683 -10.32 -21.77 16.43
N PHE A 684 -10.04 -22.22 15.21
CA PHE A 684 -10.82 -23.24 14.51
C PHE A 684 -10.00 -24.50 14.14
N GLU A 685 -8.79 -24.67 14.69
CA GLU A 685 -7.89 -25.79 14.40
C GLU A 685 -8.61 -27.15 14.49
N ASN A 686 -9.30 -27.39 15.60
CA ASN A 686 -10.00 -28.64 15.88
C ASN A 686 -11.19 -28.92 14.94
N VAL A 687 -11.71 -27.90 14.27
CA VAL A 687 -12.94 -28.00 13.44
C VAL A 687 -12.61 -28.00 11.95
N PHE A 688 -11.61 -27.23 11.52
CA PHE A 688 -11.39 -26.93 10.11
C PHE A 688 -10.01 -27.36 9.58
N SER A 689 -9.04 -27.70 10.42
CA SER A 689 -7.68 -28.08 9.95
C SER A 689 -7.71 -29.26 8.97
N THR A 690 -8.36 -30.36 9.32
CA THR A 690 -8.49 -31.54 8.45
C THR A 690 -9.31 -31.27 7.18
N ALA A 691 -10.37 -30.44 7.30
CA ALA A 691 -11.19 -30.03 6.17
C ALA A 691 -10.40 -29.15 5.18
N SER A 692 -9.59 -28.23 5.70
CA SER A 692 -8.73 -27.33 4.92
C SER A 692 -7.75 -28.09 4.04
N SER A 693 -7.09 -29.13 4.58
CA SER A 693 -6.20 -29.99 3.79
C SER A 693 -6.94 -30.76 2.69
N LYS A 694 -8.14 -31.27 2.97
CA LYS A 694 -8.97 -31.96 1.96
C LYS A 694 -9.44 -31.00 0.87
N ILE A 695 -9.84 -29.78 1.22
CA ILE A 695 -10.25 -28.73 0.28
C ILE A 695 -9.07 -28.34 -0.62
N SER A 696 -7.88 -28.17 -0.02
CA SER A 696 -6.66 -27.85 -0.78
C SER A 696 -6.38 -28.90 -1.86
N ASN A 697 -6.44 -30.18 -1.51
CA ASN A 697 -6.17 -31.28 -2.43
C ASN A 697 -7.25 -31.44 -3.52
N ALA A 698 -8.52 -31.25 -3.18
CA ALA A 698 -9.64 -31.51 -4.09
C ALA A 698 -10.04 -30.31 -4.97
N ILE A 699 -9.89 -29.08 -4.47
CA ILE A 699 -10.40 -27.86 -5.11
C ILE A 699 -9.28 -26.89 -5.51
N CYS A 700 -8.25 -26.74 -4.68
CA CYS A 700 -7.20 -25.74 -4.88
C CYS A 700 -5.92 -26.30 -5.53
N SER A 701 -5.86 -27.60 -5.82
CA SER A 701 -4.72 -28.23 -6.47
C SER A 701 -4.64 -27.83 -7.94
N ILE A 702 -3.42 -27.56 -8.42
CA ILE A 702 -3.16 -27.28 -9.82
C ILE A 702 -3.27 -28.62 -10.56
N ILE A 703 -4.41 -28.87 -11.19
CA ILE A 703 -4.57 -30.02 -12.09
C ILE A 703 -3.72 -29.72 -13.33
N GLN A 704 -2.62 -30.45 -13.52
CA GLN A 704 -1.96 -30.48 -14.82
C GLN A 704 -2.96 -31.10 -15.81
N PRO A 705 -3.36 -30.38 -16.87
CA PRO A 705 -4.21 -30.99 -17.89
C PRO A 705 -3.47 -32.19 -18.45
N ALA A 706 -4.13 -33.35 -18.47
CA ALA A 706 -3.55 -34.55 -19.05
C ALA A 706 -3.08 -34.24 -20.48
N HIS A 707 -1.93 -34.78 -20.90
CA HIS A 707 -1.51 -34.70 -22.29
C HIS A 707 -2.66 -35.19 -23.17
N PRO A 708 -3.09 -34.41 -24.19
CA PRO A 708 -4.20 -34.81 -25.03
C PRO A 708 -3.81 -36.11 -25.75
N ASN A 709 -4.42 -37.22 -25.35
CA ASN A 709 -4.27 -38.53 -26.00
C ASN A 709 -5.01 -38.60 -27.36
N LEU A 710 -5.61 -37.49 -27.79
CA LEU A 710 -6.35 -37.38 -29.04
C LEU A 710 -5.52 -36.54 -30.01
N VAL A 711 -5.07 -37.19 -31.09
CA VAL A 711 -4.55 -36.50 -32.27
C VAL A 711 -5.71 -35.71 -32.87
N TRP A 712 -5.52 -34.41 -33.04
CA TRP A 712 -6.50 -33.51 -33.63
C TRP A 712 -6.93 -34.03 -35.01
N ASP A 713 -8.20 -34.38 -35.17
CA ASP A 713 -8.72 -34.78 -36.47
C ASP A 713 -8.94 -33.55 -37.34
N THR A 714 -7.91 -33.23 -38.13
CA THR A 714 -7.93 -32.12 -39.08
C THR A 714 -9.00 -32.25 -40.17
N SER A 715 -9.57 -33.46 -40.39
CA SER A 715 -10.65 -33.65 -41.36
C SER A 715 -11.99 -33.16 -40.82
N PHE A 716 -12.32 -33.51 -39.56
CA PHE A 716 -13.52 -33.03 -38.88
C PHE A 716 -13.56 -31.50 -38.74
N LEU A 717 -12.43 -30.87 -38.44
CA LEU A 717 -12.34 -29.41 -38.31
C LEU A 717 -12.58 -28.68 -39.64
N LYS A 718 -12.14 -29.25 -40.77
CA LYS A 718 -12.39 -28.67 -42.10
C LYS A 718 -13.85 -28.77 -42.49
N ASP A 719 -14.50 -29.89 -42.19
CA ASP A 719 -15.94 -30.08 -42.45
C ASP A 719 -16.82 -29.17 -41.59
N TYR A 720 -16.42 -28.91 -40.33
CA TYR A 720 -17.25 -28.12 -39.39
C TYR A 720 -17.01 -26.61 -39.48
N PHE A 721 -15.79 -26.16 -39.77
CA PHE A 721 -15.45 -24.73 -39.83
C PHE A 721 -15.39 -24.15 -41.24
N HIS A 722 -15.65 -24.95 -42.29
CA HIS A 722 -15.55 -24.53 -43.70
C HIS A 722 -14.24 -23.76 -43.98
N LEU A 723 -13.10 -24.30 -43.53
CA LEU A 723 -11.75 -23.75 -43.77
C LEU A 723 -11.10 -24.37 -45.00
#